data_AF-A0A094JGV0-F1
#
_entry.id   AF-A0A094JGV0-F1
#
_cell.length_a   1.000
_cell.length_b   1.000
_cell.length_c   1.000
_cell.angle_alpha   90.00
_cell.angle_beta   90.00
_cell.angle_gamma   90.00
#
_symmetry.space_group_name_H-M   'P 1'
#
loop_
_entity.id
_entity.type
_entity.pdbx_description
1 polymer ?
#
loop_
_entity_poly.entity_id
_entity_poly.type
_entity_poly.pdbx_seq_one_letter_code
_entity_poly.pdbx_strand_id
1 'polypeptide(L)'
;MRRFNKAAIVLAIGATMTQLSGCGGDDGDNITYVQAAEGTVSGVVQDAKGLPVPAAVVSAEDTGGALLQTATTDANGAYSLTLPVGQVVLKVSNASYSSPDAQNVGVLSDHTVSANFTMDAASQFLVQFTEQVDPIQPVNDSWTSPGWAVYDNQGYGTSATVGALVTGKIDDMPIEYTWENRLNLWDSWHTEKAGTVEGDDDTALVTFSEMMKNFESRVDPIRGTEMAEYKIPDRLGPLTISQDRRGLIAVRVQANDAHGQQASIHGEIHATNRLLGIRNVALGERIYLNRGNDDDSQVWSMVSQPTGSTAELVDANSRTPYFFPDKTGEYDFVVNGQTLKIFAGKYMGVITGIDEEGNPESDATCTTCHQGGVAGDQFTPWSTTMHANIFRQDVAISPAEESMFCGQCHAVGGDIQSAPMNNGLAYVAEQEGYKFSRIEALENPRTDAWPDMVKNFPKTARMMNIQCESCHGPQNSPAHGMYDMVDGKTPNPFTSPRISFSAELCSNCHYERIQWTASKTVSPTSGESHMNEQRALELGTDADCGRCHSAQGFVAYEKQLQQGNVGKIDDPLWSSVTADNVEPVTCTACHDPHGNGNDLQVRIDGDTPDLPAGFNMPGVGQGATCIACHNTAQGVLSDNSGVWLHEDNDEPAPEQQNYNIAHGSQGDVFAGRNAWFMGNQLPMVAKHAVIDDSCVKCHQLYNPTIKDTPAFGKLTRTHQFWIDADKLDQQCNYCHGSSIDPNTPVDGVEHNSVPGEAVDAGAITASVAAGLDNLAEKMQNAAFSRLTSFDSLVINYGEATVAGNQISAVALANVGNKIGLKLTLSSPAVIGGESVTELTVSLDKLADAATGEAVYLPNSNFVKGAWNYFLINNDRSQGIHNLSFSQAVINNTVAQVF
;
A
#
# COMPACT_ATOMS: atom_id res chain seq x y z
N MET A 1 48.90 20.75 18.35
CA MET A 1 50.35 20.95 18.15
C MET A 1 50.57 22.28 17.42
N ARG A 2 51.63 23.04 17.80
CA ARG A 2 51.95 24.46 17.46
C ARG A 2 51.07 25.46 18.26
N ARG A 3 51.48 26.18 19.32
CA ARG A 3 52.70 26.99 19.64
C ARG A 3 53.04 27.92 18.46
N PHE A 4 53.06 29.24 18.57
CA PHE A 4 53.82 30.10 19.48
C PHE A 4 53.05 31.42 19.79
N ASN A 5 53.01 32.00 21.00
CA ASN A 5 54.03 32.45 21.98
C ASN A 5 54.58 33.86 21.74
N LYS A 6 54.68 34.58 22.89
CA LYS A 6 55.41 35.81 23.24
C LYS A 6 54.57 37.10 23.18
N ALA A 7 54.61 37.99 24.16
CA ALA A 7 55.29 38.14 25.46
C ALA A 7 54.94 39.58 25.89
N ALA A 8 54.98 40.07 27.12
CA ALA A 8 55.07 39.57 28.49
C ALA A 8 55.18 40.86 29.37
N ILE A 9 54.90 40.76 30.68
CA ILE A 9 55.66 41.42 31.79
C ILE A 9 55.42 42.96 31.93
N VAL A 10 55.13 43.60 33.09
CA VAL A 10 55.19 43.23 34.52
C VAL A 10 54.55 44.33 35.41
N LEU A 11 54.04 43.90 36.58
CA LEU A 11 53.81 44.57 37.89
C LEU A 11 53.18 45.98 37.99
N ALA A 12 52.15 46.11 38.83
CA ALA A 12 52.31 46.59 40.21
C ALA A 12 51.08 46.29 41.10
N ILE A 13 51.38 46.14 42.39
CA ILE A 13 50.56 45.70 43.53
C ILE A 13 49.75 46.89 44.10
N GLY A 14 48.60 46.63 44.73
CA GLY A 14 47.98 47.59 45.65
C GLY A 14 46.68 47.08 46.30
N ALA A 15 46.81 46.28 47.35
CA ALA A 15 45.70 45.87 48.21
C ALA A 15 45.09 47.07 48.97
N THR A 16 43.78 47.06 49.25
CA THR A 16 43.22 46.98 50.61
C THR A 16 41.73 47.35 50.62
N MET A 17 40.90 46.47 51.20
CA MET A 17 39.65 46.83 51.86
C MET A 17 39.86 46.50 53.34
N THR A 18 39.92 47.52 54.19
CA THR A 18 39.82 47.36 55.64
C THR A 18 38.93 48.47 56.17
N GLN A 19 37.87 48.09 56.88
CA GLN A 19 37.13 49.00 57.74
C GLN A 19 38.07 49.59 58.80
N LEU A 20 37.94 50.89 59.07
CA LEU A 20 38.40 51.48 60.32
C LEU A 20 37.31 52.38 60.88
N SER A 21 36.78 51.96 62.02
CA SER A 21 36.06 52.81 62.97
C SER A 21 36.99 53.91 63.49
N GLY A 22 36.38 55.06 63.82
CA GLY A 22 37.05 56.34 63.94
C GLY A 22 37.94 56.58 65.16
N CYS A 23 38.57 57.76 65.15
CA CYS A 23 38.56 58.71 66.27
C CYS A 23 39.18 60.05 65.81
N GLY A 24 38.50 61.17 66.14
CA GLY A 24 39.12 62.47 66.45
C GLY A 24 39.55 63.38 65.29
N GLY A 25 38.82 64.48 65.11
CA GLY A 25 39.27 65.65 64.36
C GLY A 25 38.12 66.59 64.03
N ASP A 26 38.02 67.69 64.77
CA ASP A 26 37.14 68.82 64.48
C ASP A 26 37.45 69.40 63.11
N ASP A 27 36.43 69.55 62.27
CA ASP A 27 36.06 70.82 61.62
C ASP A 27 34.88 70.53 60.67
N GLY A 28 33.80 71.27 60.87
CA GLY A 28 32.59 71.14 60.06
C GLY A 28 32.83 71.68 58.66
N ASP A 29 32.63 70.81 57.67
CA ASP A 29 32.24 71.23 56.33
C ASP A 29 31.03 70.40 55.90
N ASN A 30 29.92 71.11 55.64
CA ASN A 30 28.79 70.56 54.94
C ASN A 30 29.25 70.17 53.53
N ILE A 31 29.44 68.88 53.29
CA ILE A 31 29.52 68.35 51.93
C ILE A 31 28.13 68.57 51.32
N THR A 32 28.00 69.65 50.56
CA THR A 32 26.82 69.91 49.74
C THR A 32 26.91 68.91 48.60
N TYR A 33 26.12 67.83 48.64
CA TYR A 33 25.97 66.95 47.50
C TYR A 33 25.40 67.78 46.35
N VAL A 34 26.25 68.10 45.37
CA VAL A 34 25.80 68.64 44.09
C VAL A 34 24.95 67.53 43.47
N GLN A 35 23.66 67.81 43.27
CA GLN A 35 22.76 66.91 42.55
C GLN A 35 23.45 66.52 41.24
N ALA A 36 23.64 65.21 41.01
CA ALA A 36 24.25 64.73 39.78
C ALA A 36 23.47 65.34 38.62
N ALA A 37 24.16 65.95 37.66
CA ALA A 37 23.50 66.49 36.48
C ALA A 37 22.70 65.35 35.82
N GLU A 38 21.42 65.57 35.56
CA GLU A 38 20.51 64.59 34.98
C GLU A 38 20.21 64.95 33.51
N GLY A 39 19.97 63.93 32.71
CA GLY A 39 19.48 64.06 31.35
C GLY A 39 18.23 63.20 31.16
N THR A 40 17.43 63.52 30.15
CA THR A 40 16.25 62.72 29.82
C THR A 40 16.58 61.76 28.70
N VAL A 41 16.24 60.49 28.86
CA VAL A 41 16.20 59.53 27.76
C VAL A 41 14.74 59.20 27.48
N SER A 42 14.31 59.39 26.26
CA SER A 42 12.94 59.09 25.84
C SER A 42 12.95 58.38 24.51
N GLY A 43 11.90 57.63 24.21
CA GLY A 43 11.75 57.02 22.90
C GLY A 43 10.43 56.30 22.79
N VAL A 44 10.28 55.58 21.69
CA VAL A 44 9.15 54.69 21.47
C VAL A 44 9.63 53.25 21.39
N VAL A 45 8.82 52.36 21.94
CA VAL A 45 8.91 50.92 21.75
C VAL A 45 7.82 50.54 20.77
N GLN A 46 8.22 50.00 19.63
CA GLN A 46 7.32 49.56 18.57
C GLN A 46 7.60 48.10 18.23
N ASP A 47 6.69 47.45 17.52
CA ASP A 47 6.95 46.14 16.94
C ASP A 47 7.63 46.25 15.56
N ALA A 48 7.97 45.10 14.96
CA ALA A 48 8.58 45.03 13.64
C ALA A 48 7.70 45.58 12.50
N LYS A 49 6.39 45.79 12.74
CA LYS A 49 5.43 46.40 11.80
C LYS A 49 5.22 47.90 12.06
N GLY A 50 5.85 48.45 13.10
CA GLY A 50 5.78 49.86 13.47
C GLY A 50 4.56 50.21 14.34
N LEU A 51 3.82 49.22 14.86
CA LEU A 51 2.75 49.46 15.82
C LEU A 51 3.33 49.68 17.23
N PRO A 52 2.70 50.53 18.07
CA PRO A 52 3.19 50.79 19.42
C PRO A 52 3.07 49.56 20.32
N VAL A 53 4.08 49.32 21.18
CA VAL A 53 4.03 48.27 22.21
C VAL A 53 3.73 48.92 23.57
N PRO A 54 2.47 48.94 24.01
CA PRO A 54 2.11 49.48 25.32
C PRO A 54 2.56 48.58 26.46
N ALA A 55 2.70 49.17 27.65
CA ALA A 55 3.06 48.46 28.88
C ALA A 55 4.41 47.70 28.88
N ALA A 56 5.29 47.96 27.91
CA ALA A 56 6.66 47.45 27.92
C ALA A 56 7.47 48.13 29.02
N VAL A 57 8.24 47.34 29.77
CA VAL A 57 9.09 47.83 30.85
C VAL A 57 10.48 48.11 30.32
N VAL A 58 10.87 49.39 30.31
CA VAL A 58 12.22 49.85 29.96
C VAL A 58 13.01 50.09 31.24
N SER A 59 14.08 49.32 31.44
CA SER A 59 15.00 49.44 32.58
C SER A 59 16.33 50.06 32.16
N ALA A 60 16.79 51.05 32.90
CA ALA A 60 18.13 51.63 32.77
C ALA A 60 19.04 51.12 33.88
N GLU A 61 20.17 50.52 33.50
CA GLU A 61 21.22 50.05 34.40
C GLU A 61 22.50 50.88 34.19
N ASP A 62 23.34 50.99 35.23
CA ASP A 62 24.70 51.47 35.06
C ASP A 62 25.59 50.44 34.36
N THR A 63 26.82 50.82 34.00
CA THR A 63 27.77 49.93 33.31
C THR A 63 28.28 48.77 34.17
N GLY A 64 27.98 48.77 35.48
CA GLY A 64 28.22 47.67 36.42
C GLY A 64 27.02 46.74 36.61
N GLY A 65 25.88 47.02 35.96
CA GLY A 65 24.65 46.23 36.03
C GLY A 65 23.71 46.60 37.18
N ALA A 66 23.93 47.71 37.89
CA ALA A 66 23.02 48.19 38.93
C ALA A 66 21.84 48.95 38.30
N LEU A 67 20.62 48.57 38.68
CA LEU A 67 19.39 49.23 38.20
C LEU A 67 19.31 50.67 38.72
N LEU A 68 19.16 51.62 37.80
CA LEU A 68 19.01 53.05 38.09
C LEU A 68 17.54 53.46 38.13
N GLN A 69 16.78 53.15 37.08
CA GLN A 69 15.36 53.49 36.97
C GLN A 69 14.63 52.55 36.01
N THR A 70 13.30 52.49 36.12
CA THR A 70 12.42 51.83 35.16
C THR A 70 11.31 52.78 34.71
N ALA A 71 10.80 52.58 33.50
CA ALA A 71 9.63 53.24 32.95
C ALA A 71 8.76 52.19 32.23
N THR A 72 7.47 52.46 32.13
CA THR A 72 6.53 51.65 31.39
C THR A 72 6.00 52.46 30.22
N THR A 73 5.94 51.86 29.03
CA THR A 73 5.45 52.56 27.83
C THR A 73 3.95 52.84 27.90
N ASP A 74 3.52 53.97 27.35
CA ASP A 74 2.11 54.35 27.24
C ASP A 74 1.40 53.69 26.03
N ALA A 75 0.15 54.06 25.76
CA ALA A 75 -0.64 53.54 24.63
C ALA A 75 -0.02 53.80 23.24
N ASN A 76 0.89 54.77 23.13
CA ASN A 76 1.63 55.06 21.90
C ASN A 76 3.03 54.43 21.90
N GLY A 77 3.32 53.53 22.85
CA GLY A 77 4.63 52.91 23.01
C GLY A 77 5.70 53.87 23.56
N ALA A 78 5.33 55.08 23.98
CA ALA A 78 6.31 56.08 24.40
C ALA A 78 6.75 55.89 25.84
N TYR A 79 8.04 56.11 26.12
CA TYR A 79 8.60 56.11 27.47
C TYR A 79 9.53 57.31 27.69
N SER A 80 9.75 57.66 28.96
CA SER A 80 10.71 58.68 29.37
C SER A 80 11.33 58.33 30.72
N LEU A 81 12.65 58.46 30.81
CA LEU A 81 13.48 58.21 31.99
C LEU A 81 14.34 59.44 32.27
N THR A 82 14.51 59.78 33.55
CA THR A 82 15.39 60.88 33.99
C THR A 82 16.58 60.28 34.71
N LEU A 83 17.72 60.25 34.02
CA LEU A 83 18.88 59.47 34.43
C LEU A 83 20.09 60.37 34.70
N PRO A 84 21.02 59.97 35.59
CA PRO A 84 22.28 60.68 35.75
C PRO A 84 23.08 60.75 34.44
N VAL A 85 23.79 61.86 34.22
CA VAL A 85 24.72 62.04 33.09
C VAL A 85 25.81 60.96 33.13
N GLY A 86 25.98 60.26 32.01
CA GLY A 86 26.88 59.12 31.92
C GLY A 86 26.42 58.11 30.88
N GLN A 87 27.11 56.97 30.79
CA GLN A 87 26.70 55.87 29.92
C GLN A 87 25.81 54.91 30.70
N VAL A 88 24.63 54.61 30.17
CA VAL A 88 23.66 53.66 30.74
C VAL A 88 23.36 52.53 29.75
N VAL A 89 22.97 51.39 30.28
CA VAL A 89 22.51 50.23 29.51
C VAL A 89 20.98 50.17 29.62
N LEU A 90 20.29 50.36 28.52
CA LEU A 90 18.84 50.22 28.45
C LEU A 90 18.45 48.81 28.01
N LYS A 91 17.49 48.21 28.72
CA LYS A 91 16.85 46.94 28.35
C LYS A 91 15.34 47.14 28.34
N VAL A 92 14.64 46.42 27.47
CA VAL A 92 13.18 46.43 27.42
C VAL A 92 12.64 45.00 27.52
N SER A 93 11.50 44.85 28.19
CA SER A 93 10.82 43.55 28.34
C SER A 93 9.30 43.72 28.33
N ASN A 94 8.60 42.71 27.81
CA ASN A 94 7.15 42.59 27.83
C ASN A 94 6.81 41.08 27.79
N ALA A 95 5.72 40.65 28.44
CA ALA A 95 5.36 39.23 28.51
C ALA A 95 4.93 38.65 27.15
N SER A 96 4.40 39.49 26.25
CA SER A 96 3.88 39.09 24.94
C SER A 96 4.85 39.33 23.79
N TYR A 97 6.08 39.79 24.07
CA TYR A 97 7.10 40.11 23.06
C TYR A 97 8.48 39.59 23.49
N SER A 98 9.34 39.26 22.51
CA SER A 98 10.75 38.96 22.74
C SER A 98 11.50 40.23 23.14
N SER A 99 12.40 40.09 24.12
CA SER A 99 13.27 41.19 24.53
C SER A 99 14.38 41.41 23.48
N PRO A 100 14.54 42.62 22.92
CA PRO A 100 15.62 42.96 22.01
C PRO A 100 16.95 43.14 22.75
N ASP A 101 18.03 43.27 21.98
CA ASP A 101 19.37 43.54 22.52
C ASP A 101 19.40 44.85 23.33
N ALA A 102 20.19 44.83 24.42
CA ALA A 102 20.39 45.99 25.26
C ALA A 102 21.12 47.11 24.50
N GLN A 103 20.68 48.35 24.67
CA GLN A 103 21.29 49.52 24.02
C GLN A 103 22.14 50.32 25.00
N ASN A 104 23.37 50.65 24.60
CA ASN A 104 24.23 51.57 25.35
C ASN A 104 23.93 53.02 24.94
N VAL A 105 23.43 53.82 25.87
CA VAL A 105 23.01 55.21 25.61
C VAL A 105 23.83 56.18 26.46
N GLY A 106 24.36 57.24 25.84
CA GLY A 106 25.01 58.33 26.56
C GLY A 106 23.98 59.38 26.99
N VAL A 107 23.85 59.63 28.28
CA VAL A 107 22.97 60.64 28.87
C VAL A 107 23.73 61.96 29.00
N LEU A 108 23.18 63.03 28.43
CA LEU A 108 23.77 64.38 28.42
C LEU A 108 22.94 65.36 29.25
N SER A 109 23.60 66.27 29.98
CA SER A 109 22.93 67.20 30.91
C SER A 109 21.97 68.10 30.14
N ASP A 110 20.75 68.25 30.66
CA ASP A 110 19.72 69.15 30.10
C ASP A 110 19.33 68.87 28.64
N HIS A 111 19.70 67.70 28.10
CA HIS A 111 19.32 67.26 26.76
C HIS A 111 18.40 66.04 26.85
N THR A 112 17.52 65.90 25.86
CA THR A 112 16.75 64.68 25.63
C THR A 112 17.44 63.84 24.57
N VAL A 113 17.80 62.60 24.93
CA VAL A 113 18.40 61.63 24.02
C VAL A 113 17.32 60.64 23.59
N SER A 114 17.21 60.42 22.29
CA SER A 114 16.24 59.48 21.72
C SER A 114 16.81 58.07 21.66
N ALA A 115 16.10 57.10 22.23
CA ALA A 115 16.44 55.69 22.14
C ALA A 115 15.18 54.85 21.88
N ASN A 116 15.03 54.35 20.66
CA ASN A 116 13.86 53.57 20.26
C ASN A 116 14.18 52.07 20.30
N PHE A 117 13.17 51.26 20.58
CA PHE A 117 13.27 49.81 20.56
C PHE A 117 12.26 49.21 19.59
N THR A 118 12.67 48.13 18.94
CA THR A 118 11.79 47.27 18.16
C THR A 118 11.72 45.92 18.88
N MET A 119 10.53 45.41 19.16
CA MET A 119 10.32 44.10 19.77
C MET A 119 9.55 43.18 18.82
N ASP A 120 9.87 41.89 18.79
CA ASP A 120 9.09 40.91 18.02
C ASP A 120 8.05 40.25 18.93
N ALA A 121 6.87 39.95 18.39
CA ALA A 121 5.81 39.30 19.14
C ALA A 121 6.23 37.88 19.59
N ALA A 122 5.93 37.50 20.84
CA ALA A 122 6.27 36.19 21.41
C ALA A 122 5.25 35.12 20.97
N SER A 123 5.68 33.85 20.89
CA SER A 123 4.96 32.74 20.25
C SER A 123 3.78 32.14 21.05
N GLN A 124 2.86 32.97 21.54
CA GLN A 124 1.62 32.50 22.20
C GLN A 124 0.40 32.46 21.24
N PHE A 125 0.58 32.96 20.02
CA PHE A 125 -0.44 32.99 18.97
C PHE A 125 -0.72 31.59 18.43
N LEU A 126 -1.94 31.11 18.63
CA LEU A 126 -2.37 29.77 18.19
C LEU A 126 -3.67 29.88 17.41
N VAL A 127 -3.77 29.15 16.30
CA VAL A 127 -5.03 28.95 15.56
C VAL A 127 -5.49 27.50 15.74
N GLN A 128 -6.79 27.27 15.79
CA GLN A 128 -7.44 25.96 15.96
C GLN A 128 -8.71 25.89 15.10
N PHE A 129 -9.15 24.70 14.71
CA PHE A 129 -10.44 24.51 14.04
C PHE A 129 -11.59 24.63 15.04
N THR A 130 -12.74 25.18 14.62
CA THR A 130 -13.97 25.23 15.43
C THR A 130 -14.92 24.08 15.08
N GLU A 131 -15.76 23.67 16.05
CA GLU A 131 -16.76 22.60 15.85
C GLU A 131 -17.82 23.01 14.81
N GLN A 132 -18.17 22.09 13.89
CA GLN A 132 -19.42 22.14 13.13
C GLN A 132 -20.65 21.83 14.00
N VAL A 133 -21.78 22.44 13.65
CA VAL A 133 -23.10 22.20 14.23
C VAL A 133 -23.98 21.41 13.22
N ASP A 134 -23.84 20.08 13.10
CA ASP A 134 -24.90 19.13 12.67
C ASP A 134 -24.52 17.63 12.91
N PRO A 135 -25.42 16.62 12.81
CA PRO A 135 -25.89 15.80 13.93
C PRO A 135 -24.99 14.64 14.38
N ILE A 136 -23.80 14.46 13.80
CA ILE A 136 -22.79 13.53 14.33
C ILE A 136 -21.61 14.36 14.77
N GLN A 137 -21.65 14.72 16.05
CA GLN A 137 -20.76 15.67 16.73
C GLN A 137 -19.31 15.55 16.23
N PRO A 138 -18.66 16.66 15.83
CA PRO A 138 -17.21 16.69 15.80
C PRO A 138 -16.72 16.42 17.23
N VAL A 139 -15.84 15.44 17.39
CA VAL A 139 -15.11 15.33 18.65
C VAL A 139 -14.07 16.45 18.62
N ASN A 140 -14.36 17.55 19.32
CA ASN A 140 -13.31 18.45 19.80
C ASN A 140 -12.50 17.65 20.79
N ASP A 141 -11.43 17.07 20.28
CA ASP A 141 -10.68 16.08 21.01
C ASP A 141 -9.32 16.67 21.39
N SER A 142 -8.97 16.51 22.67
CA SER A 142 -7.63 16.77 23.19
C SER A 142 -6.60 15.71 22.76
N TRP A 143 -6.84 15.00 21.64
CA TRP A 143 -6.17 13.75 21.26
C TRP A 143 -5.42 13.86 19.93
N THR A 144 -5.74 14.83 19.09
CA THR A 144 -4.86 15.29 18.02
C THR A 144 -3.81 16.25 18.59
N SER A 145 -2.63 16.29 17.99
CA SER A 145 -1.65 17.36 18.27
C SER A 145 -2.37 18.71 18.17
N PRO A 146 -2.11 19.70 19.06
CA PRO A 146 -2.74 21.01 18.99
C PRO A 146 -2.64 21.56 17.56
N GLY A 147 -3.77 21.61 16.84
CA GLY A 147 -3.82 22.10 15.47
C GLY A 147 -4.18 21.10 14.35
N TRP A 148 -4.74 19.93 14.66
CA TRP A 148 -5.23 18.97 13.66
C TRP A 148 -6.70 18.57 13.87
N ALA A 149 -7.50 18.63 12.81
CA ALA A 149 -8.88 18.15 12.80
C ALA A 149 -9.09 17.16 11.65
N VAL A 150 -9.83 16.08 11.91
CA VAL A 150 -10.27 15.10 10.90
C VAL A 150 -11.78 15.18 10.80
N TYR A 151 -12.28 15.56 9.63
CA TYR A 151 -13.71 15.57 9.32
C TYR A 151 -14.01 14.44 8.37
N ASP A 152 -14.67 13.38 8.84
CA ASP A 152 -14.99 12.22 7.99
C ASP A 152 -16.48 12.24 7.57
N ASN A 153 -16.85 11.36 6.64
CA ASN A 153 -18.24 11.07 6.25
C ASN A 153 -19.07 12.25 5.74
N GLN A 154 -18.47 13.23 5.09
CA GLN A 154 -19.19 14.40 4.57
C GLN A 154 -20.12 14.07 3.38
N GLY A 155 -19.84 12.99 2.65
CA GLY A 155 -20.50 12.57 1.41
C GLY A 155 -19.74 13.03 0.17
N TYR A 156 -19.73 12.22 -0.89
CA TYR A 156 -19.19 12.69 -2.17
C TYR A 156 -20.11 13.70 -2.83
N GLY A 157 -19.53 14.70 -3.52
CA GLY A 157 -20.29 15.75 -4.18
C GLY A 157 -21.05 16.69 -3.22
N THR A 158 -20.83 16.58 -1.92
CA THR A 158 -21.38 17.51 -0.91
C THR A 158 -20.35 18.59 -0.57
N SER A 159 -20.74 19.52 0.31
CA SER A 159 -19.84 20.49 0.90
C SER A 159 -19.83 20.39 2.43
N ALA A 160 -18.68 20.68 3.02
CA ALA A 160 -18.48 20.79 4.46
C ALA A 160 -18.07 22.22 4.81
N THR A 161 -18.60 22.77 5.90
CA THR A 161 -18.16 24.07 6.42
C THR A 161 -17.19 23.84 7.57
N VAL A 162 -16.00 24.37 7.49
CA VAL A 162 -15.00 24.33 8.57
C VAL A 162 -14.77 25.72 9.12
N GLY A 163 -14.66 25.88 10.42
CA GLY A 163 -14.34 27.18 11.03
C GLY A 163 -12.98 27.19 11.70
N ALA A 164 -12.45 28.38 11.98
CA ALA A 164 -11.18 28.58 12.65
C ALA A 164 -11.30 29.61 13.79
N LEU A 165 -10.49 29.44 14.83
CA LEU A 165 -10.44 30.31 16.00
C LEU A 165 -8.98 30.55 16.41
N VAL A 166 -8.64 31.82 16.62
CA VAL A 166 -7.35 32.23 17.19
C VAL A 166 -7.44 32.48 18.69
N THR A 167 -6.46 31.96 19.44
CA THR A 167 -6.22 32.23 20.86
C THR A 167 -4.83 32.83 21.08
N GLY A 168 -4.62 33.49 22.22
CA GLY A 168 -3.32 34.10 22.56
C GLY A 168 -3.01 35.41 21.80
N LYS A 169 -4.06 36.16 21.41
CA LYS A 169 -3.93 37.48 20.76
C LYS A 169 -3.26 38.49 21.70
N ILE A 170 -2.46 39.39 21.13
CA ILE A 170 -1.85 40.50 21.87
C ILE A 170 -2.90 41.59 22.19
N ASP A 171 -3.86 41.83 21.30
CA ASP A 171 -4.97 42.78 21.47
C ASP A 171 -6.24 42.39 20.67
N ASP A 172 -7.24 43.29 20.63
CA ASP A 172 -8.52 43.10 19.93
C ASP A 172 -8.46 43.44 18.42
N MET A 173 -7.26 43.55 17.82
CA MET A 173 -7.16 43.82 16.38
C MET A 173 -7.71 42.68 15.51
N PRO A 174 -8.19 42.99 14.29
CA PRO A 174 -8.70 41.98 13.37
C PRO A 174 -7.62 40.97 12.97
N ILE A 175 -8.03 39.71 12.83
CA ILE A 175 -7.18 38.61 12.36
C ILE A 175 -7.51 38.38 10.90
N GLU A 176 -6.49 38.23 10.06
CA GLU A 176 -6.63 37.84 8.67
C GLU A 176 -6.40 36.34 8.53
N TYR A 177 -7.39 35.61 8.01
CA TYR A 177 -7.28 34.18 7.74
C TYR A 177 -7.16 33.94 6.24
N THR A 178 -6.26 33.02 5.89
CA THR A 178 -6.10 32.54 4.52
C THR A 178 -6.23 31.03 4.49
N TRP A 179 -7.01 30.55 3.52
CA TRP A 179 -7.34 29.15 3.34
C TRP A 179 -6.69 28.61 2.08
N GLU A 180 -6.07 27.44 2.18
CA GLU A 180 -5.38 26.81 1.06
C GLU A 180 -5.72 25.31 1.01
N ASN A 181 -6.05 24.82 -0.19
CA ASN A 181 -6.16 23.39 -0.49
C ASN A 181 -4.78 22.82 -0.84
N ARG A 182 -4.46 21.65 -0.29
CA ARG A 182 -3.23 20.88 -0.55
C ARG A 182 -3.56 19.41 -0.88
N LEU A 183 -2.68 18.75 -1.62
CA LEU A 183 -2.81 17.32 -1.94
C LEU A 183 -2.34 16.38 -0.84
N ASN A 184 -1.29 16.77 -0.09
CA ASN A 184 -0.77 15.96 1.00
C ASN A 184 -0.20 16.84 2.13
N LEU A 185 -0.07 16.23 3.30
CA LEU A 185 0.30 16.89 4.56
C LEU A 185 1.80 17.06 4.76
N TRP A 186 2.60 16.26 4.04
CA TRP A 186 4.04 16.09 4.31
C TRP A 186 4.93 16.83 3.34
N ASP A 187 4.35 17.57 2.39
CA ASP A 187 5.12 18.12 1.29
C ASP A 187 4.70 19.54 0.89
N SER A 188 5.67 20.44 0.93
CA SER A 188 5.59 21.82 0.46
C SER A 188 5.71 21.96 -1.07
N TRP A 189 5.92 20.87 -1.81
CA TRP A 189 6.26 20.85 -3.23
C TRP A 189 5.07 20.53 -4.17
N HIS A 190 3.88 20.22 -3.65
CA HIS A 190 2.70 19.87 -4.46
C HIS A 190 1.71 21.03 -4.65
N THR A 191 1.39 21.38 -5.91
CA THR A 191 0.52 22.52 -6.28
C THR A 191 -0.83 22.12 -6.89
N GLU A 192 -1.08 20.83 -7.11
CA GLU A 192 -2.37 20.34 -7.59
C GLU A 192 -3.41 20.37 -6.45
N LYS A 193 -4.66 20.72 -6.76
CA LYS A 193 -5.75 20.91 -5.79
C LYS A 193 -6.81 19.82 -5.97
N ALA A 194 -7.12 19.05 -4.93
CA ALA A 194 -8.09 17.94 -4.97
C ALA A 194 -9.57 18.36 -4.91
N GLY A 195 -9.83 19.67 -4.78
CA GLY A 195 -11.16 20.26 -4.58
C GLY A 195 -11.07 21.78 -4.46
N THR A 196 -12.16 22.42 -4.05
CA THR A 196 -12.18 23.88 -3.81
C THR A 196 -12.39 24.18 -2.34
N VAL A 197 -11.61 25.13 -1.84
CA VAL A 197 -11.77 25.71 -0.50
C VAL A 197 -11.92 27.21 -0.69
N GLU A 198 -13.05 27.75 -0.24
CA GLU A 198 -13.35 29.18 -0.27
C GLU A 198 -13.86 29.59 1.10
N GLY A 199 -13.40 30.71 1.65
CA GLY A 199 -13.77 31.11 3.00
C GLY A 199 -13.76 32.60 3.22
N ASP A 200 -14.31 32.99 4.38
CA ASP A 200 -14.30 34.32 4.94
C ASP A 200 -13.33 34.40 6.14
N ASP A 201 -13.49 35.46 6.94
CA ASP A 201 -12.64 35.76 8.09
C ASP A 201 -12.69 34.69 9.18
N ASP A 202 -13.70 33.82 9.29
CA ASP A 202 -13.77 32.82 10.38
C ASP A 202 -14.17 31.41 9.90
N THR A 203 -14.67 31.25 8.68
CA THR A 203 -15.18 29.98 8.13
C THR A 203 -14.78 29.75 6.68
N ALA A 204 -14.70 28.48 6.26
CA ALA A 204 -14.54 28.09 4.87
C ALA A 204 -15.50 26.98 4.47
N LEU A 205 -15.97 27.06 3.22
CA LEU A 205 -16.68 26.01 2.53
C LEU A 205 -15.69 25.15 1.73
N VAL A 206 -15.76 23.85 1.98
CA VAL A 206 -14.93 22.83 1.34
C VAL A 206 -15.86 21.98 0.47
N THR A 207 -15.60 21.95 -0.82
CA THR A 207 -16.43 21.21 -1.78
C THR A 207 -15.69 19.97 -2.27
N PHE A 208 -16.33 18.81 -2.11
CA PHE A 208 -15.81 17.54 -2.59
C PHE A 208 -16.18 17.30 -4.05
N SER A 209 -15.25 16.73 -4.80
CA SER A 209 -15.51 16.22 -6.14
C SER A 209 -16.41 14.97 -6.09
N GLU A 210 -17.15 14.73 -7.17
CA GLU A 210 -17.99 13.53 -7.32
C GLU A 210 -17.18 12.24 -7.17
N MET A 211 -17.83 11.18 -6.66
CA MET A 211 -17.18 9.90 -6.38
C MET A 211 -16.49 9.29 -7.62
N MET A 212 -17.11 9.42 -8.81
CA MET A 212 -16.53 8.94 -10.07
C MET A 212 -15.16 9.57 -10.37
N LYS A 213 -14.97 10.87 -10.08
CA LYS A 213 -13.69 11.56 -10.28
C LYS A 213 -12.59 11.04 -9.36
N ASN A 214 -12.94 10.53 -8.18
CA ASN A 214 -11.97 9.94 -7.25
C ASN A 214 -11.50 8.54 -7.68
N PHE A 215 -12.16 7.95 -8.67
CA PHE A 215 -11.82 6.68 -9.28
C PHE A 215 -11.09 6.82 -10.64
N GLU A 216 -10.99 8.06 -11.16
CA GLU A 216 -10.23 8.35 -12.37
C GLU A 216 -8.71 8.22 -12.14
N SER A 217 -7.97 7.97 -13.23
CA SER A 217 -6.50 7.89 -13.19
C SER A 217 -5.91 9.18 -12.62
N ARG A 218 -4.94 9.01 -11.73
CA ARG A 218 -4.17 10.12 -11.17
C ARG A 218 -2.69 9.77 -11.18
N VAL A 219 -1.85 10.78 -11.38
CA VAL A 219 -0.40 10.62 -11.35
C VAL A 219 0.03 10.52 -9.88
N ASP A 220 0.82 9.51 -9.53
CA ASP A 220 1.56 9.49 -8.26
C ASP A 220 2.48 10.72 -8.27
N PRO A 221 2.22 11.74 -7.43
CA PRO A 221 2.95 12.99 -7.51
C PRO A 221 4.40 12.87 -7.02
N ILE A 222 4.75 11.80 -6.29
CA ILE A 222 6.11 11.50 -5.82
C ILE A 222 6.92 10.84 -6.95
N ARG A 223 6.28 9.96 -7.73
CA ARG A 223 6.99 9.07 -8.67
C ARG A 223 6.74 9.39 -10.15
N GLY A 224 5.78 10.27 -10.43
CA GLY A 224 5.36 10.61 -11.80
C GLY A 224 4.74 9.43 -12.55
N THR A 225 4.39 8.34 -11.86
CA THR A 225 3.78 7.15 -12.45
C THR A 225 2.26 7.23 -12.32
N GLU A 226 1.51 6.96 -13.38
CA GLU A 226 0.06 6.82 -13.29
C GLU A 226 -0.29 5.70 -12.29
N MET A 227 -1.08 6.05 -11.27
CA MET A 227 -1.74 5.06 -10.43
C MET A 227 -2.79 4.39 -11.32
N ALA A 228 -2.67 3.07 -11.52
CA ALA A 228 -3.57 2.31 -12.38
C ALA A 228 -5.04 2.67 -12.13
N GLU A 229 -5.78 2.94 -13.21
CA GLU A 229 -7.20 3.28 -13.19
C GLU A 229 -7.98 2.29 -12.32
N TYR A 230 -8.67 2.79 -11.29
CA TYR A 230 -9.64 1.96 -10.59
C TYR A 230 -11.00 2.16 -11.24
N LYS A 231 -11.35 1.23 -12.12
CA LYS A 231 -12.72 1.14 -12.59
C LYS A 231 -13.58 0.56 -11.47
N ILE A 232 -14.73 1.18 -11.20
CA ILE A 232 -15.75 0.56 -10.33
C ILE A 232 -16.12 -0.80 -10.95
N PRO A 233 -16.00 -1.92 -10.20
CA PRO A 233 -16.21 -3.24 -10.78
C PRO A 233 -17.66 -3.40 -11.22
N ASP A 234 -17.87 -4.17 -12.28
CA ASP A 234 -19.21 -4.55 -12.77
C ASP A 234 -19.75 -5.74 -11.91
N ARG A 235 -19.75 -5.54 -10.58
CA ARG A 235 -20.15 -6.53 -9.56
C ARG A 235 -21.10 -5.93 -8.53
N LEU A 236 -22.21 -6.62 -8.27
CA LEU A 236 -23.17 -6.24 -7.22
C LEU A 236 -22.54 -6.44 -5.84
N GLY A 237 -22.55 -5.39 -5.00
CA GLY A 237 -22.04 -5.51 -3.63
C GLY A 237 -21.77 -4.16 -2.96
N PRO A 238 -21.27 -4.16 -1.71
CA PRO A 238 -20.71 -2.97 -1.09
C PRO A 238 -19.42 -2.55 -1.80
N LEU A 239 -19.18 -1.24 -1.90
CA LEU A 239 -18.00 -0.68 -2.54
C LEU A 239 -16.84 -0.59 -1.55
N THR A 240 -15.65 -1.00 -1.97
CA THR A 240 -14.42 -0.73 -1.22
C THR A 240 -13.98 0.72 -1.43
N ILE A 241 -13.69 1.42 -0.34
CA ILE A 241 -13.10 2.76 -0.39
C ILE A 241 -11.77 2.72 0.35
N SER A 242 -10.67 2.79 -0.40
CA SER A 242 -9.33 2.93 0.14
C SER A 242 -9.01 4.39 0.50
N GLN A 243 -7.93 4.59 1.24
CA GLN A 243 -7.49 5.88 1.77
C GLN A 243 -7.35 6.99 0.71
N ASP A 244 -6.87 6.64 -0.48
CA ASP A 244 -6.72 7.56 -1.61
C ASP A 244 -8.02 7.89 -2.34
N ARG A 245 -9.06 7.08 -2.15
CA ARG A 245 -10.34 7.20 -2.86
C ARG A 245 -11.39 7.86 -2.00
N ARG A 246 -11.13 8.03 -0.71
CA ARG A 246 -12.07 8.57 0.29
C ARG A 246 -12.42 10.06 0.12
N GLY A 247 -11.99 10.68 -0.98
CA GLY A 247 -12.22 12.10 -1.28
C GLY A 247 -11.52 13.03 -0.30
N LEU A 248 -10.22 12.77 -0.06
CA LEU A 248 -9.41 13.53 0.89
C LEU A 248 -9.07 14.92 0.34
N ILE A 249 -9.37 15.96 1.14
CA ILE A 249 -8.95 17.35 0.93
C ILE A 249 -8.13 17.76 2.15
N ALA A 250 -6.85 18.09 1.95
CA ALA A 250 -6.05 18.69 3.01
C ALA A 250 -6.24 20.21 2.99
N VAL A 251 -6.63 20.78 4.13
CA VAL A 251 -6.87 22.21 4.29
C VAL A 251 -5.82 22.80 5.21
N ARG A 252 -5.16 23.87 4.74
CA ARG A 252 -4.30 24.70 5.58
C ARG A 252 -5.01 26.02 5.87
N VAL A 253 -5.05 26.39 7.14
CA VAL A 253 -5.51 27.70 7.58
C VAL A 253 -4.32 28.45 8.15
N GLN A 254 -4.05 29.63 7.62
CA GLN A 254 -3.03 30.52 8.13
C GLN A 254 -3.71 31.78 8.67
N ALA A 255 -3.61 31.99 9.98
CA ALA A 255 -4.00 33.21 10.64
C ALA A 255 -2.79 34.15 10.75
N ASN A 256 -3.03 35.44 10.54
CA ASN A 256 -2.07 36.51 10.71
C ASN A 256 -2.70 37.62 11.54
N ASP A 257 -1.98 38.13 12.52
CA ASP A 257 -2.38 39.36 13.22
C ASP A 257 -1.68 40.60 12.64
N ALA A 258 -2.11 41.78 13.09
CA ALA A 258 -1.54 43.04 12.66
C ALA A 258 -0.12 43.31 13.23
N HIS A 259 0.28 42.61 14.31
CA HIS A 259 1.62 42.69 14.90
C HIS A 259 2.66 41.81 14.17
N GLY A 260 2.21 41.00 13.19
CA GLY A 260 3.07 40.11 12.42
C GLY A 260 3.25 38.71 13.03
N GLN A 261 2.44 38.34 14.03
CA GLN A 261 2.31 36.95 14.47
C GLN A 261 1.62 36.13 13.37
N GLN A 262 2.09 34.90 13.22
CA GLN A 262 1.57 33.95 12.24
C GLN A 262 1.39 32.60 12.93
N ALA A 263 0.22 31.99 12.76
CA ALA A 263 -0.05 30.63 13.17
C ALA A 263 -0.78 29.89 12.05
N SER A 264 -0.39 28.63 11.83
CA SER A 264 -1.07 27.78 10.86
C SER A 264 -1.49 26.46 11.47
N ILE A 265 -2.64 25.97 11.02
CA ILE A 265 -3.14 24.62 11.27
C ILE A 265 -3.38 23.90 9.96
N HIS A 266 -3.35 22.57 10.06
CA HIS A 266 -3.63 21.67 8.95
C HIS A 266 -4.74 20.72 9.39
N GLY A 267 -5.71 20.49 8.51
CA GLY A 267 -6.78 19.53 8.73
C GLY A 267 -6.93 18.64 7.52
N GLU A 268 -7.38 17.41 7.75
CA GLU A 268 -7.86 16.55 6.68
C GLU A 268 -9.38 16.46 6.72
N ILE A 269 -9.99 16.52 5.55
CA ILE A 269 -11.43 16.43 5.39
C ILE A 269 -11.68 15.35 4.36
N HIS A 270 -12.50 14.35 4.71
CA HIS A 270 -12.77 13.17 3.92
C HIS A 270 -14.25 13.13 3.55
N ALA A 271 -14.54 12.77 2.30
CA ALA A 271 -15.90 12.57 1.85
C ALA A 271 -16.52 11.32 2.52
N THR A 272 -15.73 10.31 2.87
CA THR A 272 -16.23 9.08 3.50
C THR A 272 -15.15 8.33 4.27
N ASN A 273 -15.58 7.48 5.19
CA ASN A 273 -14.69 6.54 5.86
C ASN A 273 -14.15 5.48 4.89
N ARG A 274 -13.05 4.82 5.28
CA ARG A 274 -12.55 3.65 4.54
C ARG A 274 -13.53 2.49 4.69
N LEU A 275 -13.79 1.80 3.59
CA LEU A 275 -14.75 0.70 3.53
C LEU A 275 -14.07 -0.56 3.05
N LEU A 276 -14.24 -1.66 3.79
CA LEU A 276 -13.64 -2.96 3.47
C LEU A 276 -14.23 -3.64 2.22
N GLY A 277 -15.38 -3.17 1.72
CA GLY A 277 -16.09 -3.81 0.59
C GLY A 277 -16.64 -5.19 0.90
N ILE A 278 -16.90 -5.49 2.18
CA ILE A 278 -17.57 -6.72 2.63
C ILE A 278 -19.00 -6.41 3.10
N ARG A 279 -19.84 -7.45 3.14
CA ARG A 279 -21.24 -7.32 3.56
C ARG A 279 -21.40 -7.19 5.08
N ASN A 280 -20.34 -7.38 5.86
CA ASN A 280 -20.34 -7.18 7.31
C ASN A 280 -19.68 -5.84 7.67
N VAL A 281 -20.49 -4.84 8.03
CA VAL A 281 -20.10 -3.43 8.15
C VAL A 281 -20.29 -2.90 9.57
N ALA A 282 -19.61 -1.82 9.93
CA ALA A 282 -19.75 -1.20 11.25
C ALA A 282 -20.90 -0.20 11.31
N LEU A 283 -21.49 -0.03 12.50
CA LEU A 283 -22.50 0.99 12.74
C LEU A 283 -21.94 2.41 12.56
N GLY A 284 -22.78 3.32 12.06
CA GLY A 284 -22.45 4.74 11.91
C GLY A 284 -21.53 5.07 10.73
N GLU A 285 -21.00 4.07 10.03
CA GLU A 285 -20.19 4.27 8.82
C GLU A 285 -21.08 4.55 7.59
N ARG A 286 -20.59 5.33 6.62
CA ARG A 286 -21.31 5.61 5.38
C ARG A 286 -21.04 4.50 4.38
N ILE A 287 -22.00 3.59 4.19
CA ILE A 287 -21.80 2.41 3.36
C ILE A 287 -22.29 2.67 1.94
N TYR A 288 -21.37 2.70 0.97
CA TYR A 288 -21.70 2.76 -0.45
C TYR A 288 -21.95 1.36 -1.00
N LEU A 289 -23.01 1.23 -1.79
CA LEU A 289 -23.33 0.03 -2.56
C LEU A 289 -22.88 0.22 -4.01
N ASN A 290 -22.88 -0.85 -4.81
CA ASN A 290 -22.59 -0.84 -6.23
C ASN A 290 -23.56 -1.79 -6.94
N ARG A 291 -24.25 -1.28 -7.96
CA ARG A 291 -25.24 -2.05 -8.73
C ARG A 291 -24.58 -3.11 -9.63
N GLY A 292 -23.29 -2.91 -9.93
CA GLY A 292 -22.51 -3.79 -10.80
C GLY A 292 -22.74 -3.55 -12.29
N ASN A 293 -23.41 -2.45 -12.67
CA ASN A 293 -23.57 -2.04 -14.06
C ASN A 293 -23.98 -0.56 -14.15
N ASP A 294 -23.87 0.02 -15.35
CA ASP A 294 -24.23 1.42 -15.64
C ASP A 294 -25.69 1.63 -16.12
N ASP A 295 -26.57 0.63 -16.02
CA ASP A 295 -27.98 0.75 -16.41
C ASP A 295 -28.76 1.61 -15.40
N ASP A 296 -28.89 2.90 -15.70
CA ASP A 296 -29.56 3.90 -14.86
C ASP A 296 -31.08 3.71 -14.71
N SER A 297 -31.69 2.81 -15.50
CA SER A 297 -33.09 2.42 -15.34
C SER A 297 -33.33 1.52 -14.12
N GLN A 298 -32.27 0.91 -13.59
CA GLN A 298 -32.31 0.03 -12.43
C GLN A 298 -32.16 0.83 -11.14
N VAL A 299 -33.27 0.98 -10.42
CA VAL A 299 -33.35 1.75 -9.17
C VAL A 299 -33.22 0.81 -7.97
N TRP A 300 -32.46 1.24 -6.98
CA TRP A 300 -32.33 0.55 -5.71
C TRP A 300 -33.55 0.75 -4.81
N SER A 301 -33.82 -0.24 -3.96
CA SER A 301 -34.79 -0.12 -2.88
C SER A 301 -34.27 -0.78 -1.61
N MET A 302 -34.44 -0.13 -0.47
CA MET A 302 -34.27 -0.76 0.84
C MET A 302 -35.59 -1.44 1.22
N VAL A 303 -35.60 -2.76 1.34
CA VAL A 303 -36.83 -3.56 1.51
C VAL A 303 -37.01 -4.07 2.94
N SER A 304 -35.95 -4.13 3.74
CA SER A 304 -35.99 -4.51 5.15
C SER A 304 -34.84 -3.87 5.92
N GLN A 305 -35.08 -3.59 7.20
CA GLN A 305 -34.07 -3.09 8.14
C GLN A 305 -34.38 -3.57 9.57
N PRO A 306 -33.41 -3.50 10.51
CA PRO A 306 -33.61 -3.95 11.87
C PRO A 306 -34.71 -3.18 12.60
N THR A 307 -35.35 -3.81 13.58
CA THR A 307 -36.42 -3.15 14.37
C THR A 307 -35.90 -1.91 15.08
N GLY A 308 -36.56 -0.77 14.88
CA GLY A 308 -36.19 0.51 15.48
C GLY A 308 -35.02 1.22 14.77
N SER A 309 -34.60 0.73 13.61
CA SER A 309 -33.74 1.47 12.68
C SER A 309 -34.51 2.59 12.00
N THR A 310 -33.84 3.72 11.79
CA THR A 310 -34.28 4.87 10.99
C THR A 310 -33.38 5.07 9.77
N ALA A 311 -32.63 4.05 9.37
CA ALA A 311 -31.76 4.14 8.21
C ALA A 311 -32.60 4.33 6.94
N GLU A 312 -32.06 5.09 6.00
CA GLU A 312 -32.66 5.31 4.69
C GLU A 312 -31.59 5.19 3.62
N LEU A 313 -31.98 4.73 2.43
CA LEU A 313 -31.10 4.68 1.27
C LEU A 313 -31.12 6.05 0.58
N VAL A 314 -29.94 6.62 0.39
CA VAL A 314 -29.75 7.90 -0.28
C VAL A 314 -29.26 7.67 -1.71
N ASP A 315 -29.70 8.52 -2.64
CA ASP A 315 -29.33 8.48 -4.07
C ASP A 315 -29.61 7.14 -4.76
N ALA A 316 -30.78 6.55 -4.49
CA ALA A 316 -31.19 5.23 -4.97
C ALA A 316 -31.16 5.01 -6.51
N ASN A 317 -31.15 6.09 -7.31
CA ASN A 317 -31.04 6.01 -8.76
C ASN A 317 -29.57 5.89 -9.24
N SER A 318 -28.61 6.24 -8.38
CA SER A 318 -27.19 6.18 -8.74
C SER A 318 -26.72 4.73 -8.86
N ARG A 319 -25.62 4.50 -9.59
CA ARG A 319 -24.92 3.20 -9.59
C ARG A 319 -24.49 2.81 -8.17
N THR A 320 -24.21 3.81 -7.34
CA THR A 320 -23.57 3.67 -6.04
C THR A 320 -24.29 4.45 -4.94
N PRO A 321 -25.51 4.04 -4.56
CA PRO A 321 -26.22 4.69 -3.46
C PRO A 321 -25.52 4.39 -2.14
N TYR A 322 -25.88 5.11 -1.09
CA TYR A 322 -25.33 4.86 0.25
C TYR A 322 -26.38 4.92 1.34
N PHE A 323 -26.06 4.36 2.50
CA PHE A 323 -26.88 4.44 3.71
C PHE A 323 -26.00 4.42 4.97
N PHE A 324 -26.61 4.70 6.12
CA PHE A 324 -25.96 4.64 7.43
C PHE A 324 -26.62 3.55 8.30
N PRO A 325 -25.92 2.44 8.61
CA PRO A 325 -26.45 1.45 9.52
C PRO A 325 -26.42 1.99 10.96
N ASP A 326 -27.59 2.10 11.57
CA ASP A 326 -27.79 2.72 12.88
C ASP A 326 -28.17 1.71 13.99
N LYS A 327 -28.44 0.45 13.62
CA LYS A 327 -28.76 -0.66 14.51
C LYS A 327 -28.04 -1.93 14.09
N THR A 328 -27.61 -2.72 15.07
CA THR A 328 -27.11 -4.08 14.82
C THR A 328 -28.21 -4.92 14.20
N GLY A 329 -27.92 -5.59 13.08
CA GLY A 329 -28.91 -6.40 12.37
C GLY A 329 -28.64 -6.51 10.88
N GLU A 330 -29.64 -6.99 10.15
CA GLU A 330 -29.62 -7.17 8.70
C GLU A 330 -30.41 -6.07 7.99
N TYR A 331 -29.83 -5.54 6.93
CA TYR A 331 -30.40 -4.56 6.01
C TYR A 331 -30.47 -5.18 4.61
N ASP A 332 -31.66 -5.18 4.00
CA ASP A 332 -31.89 -5.79 2.69
C ASP A 332 -32.13 -4.71 1.63
N PHE A 333 -31.39 -4.84 0.54
CA PHE A 333 -31.51 -3.99 -0.64
C PHE A 333 -31.89 -4.82 -1.86
N VAL A 334 -32.70 -4.26 -2.76
CA VAL A 334 -33.04 -4.88 -4.03
C VAL A 334 -32.73 -3.95 -5.18
N VAL A 335 -32.06 -4.48 -6.20
CA VAL A 335 -31.82 -3.80 -7.48
C VAL A 335 -31.83 -4.85 -8.59
N ASN A 336 -32.45 -4.55 -9.73
CA ASN A 336 -32.57 -5.48 -10.87
C ASN A 336 -33.13 -6.88 -10.48
N GLY A 337 -34.03 -6.94 -9.48
CA GLY A 337 -34.57 -8.20 -8.96
C GLY A 337 -33.59 -9.05 -8.13
N GLN A 338 -32.34 -8.62 -7.96
CA GLN A 338 -31.36 -9.25 -7.08
C GLN A 338 -31.43 -8.63 -5.68
N THR A 339 -31.25 -9.46 -4.64
CA THR A 339 -31.22 -9.00 -3.24
C THR A 339 -29.78 -8.96 -2.73
N LEU A 340 -29.36 -7.81 -2.21
CA LEU A 340 -28.10 -7.60 -1.51
C LEU A 340 -28.37 -7.45 -0.01
N LYS A 341 -27.79 -8.33 0.80
CA LYS A 341 -27.90 -8.30 2.26
C LYS A 341 -26.65 -7.67 2.87
N ILE A 342 -26.82 -6.71 3.76
CA ILE A 342 -25.75 -6.08 4.54
C ILE A 342 -26.02 -6.32 6.03
N PHE A 343 -24.99 -6.72 6.75
CA PHE A 343 -25.05 -7.03 8.18
C PHE A 343 -24.25 -5.99 8.93
N ALA A 344 -24.87 -5.34 9.91
CA ALA A 344 -24.23 -4.30 10.68
C ALA A 344 -23.97 -4.72 12.13
N GLY A 345 -22.84 -4.29 12.68
CA GLY A 345 -22.42 -4.68 14.03
C GLY A 345 -21.45 -3.73 14.70
N LYS A 346 -20.98 -4.14 15.89
CA LYS A 346 -20.01 -3.39 16.70
C LYS A 346 -18.70 -4.15 16.83
N TYR A 347 -17.62 -3.39 16.85
CA TYR A 347 -16.30 -3.91 17.09
C TYR A 347 -16.14 -4.42 18.54
N MET A 348 -15.34 -5.46 18.73
CA MET A 348 -15.07 -6.02 20.07
C MET A 348 -13.59 -6.01 20.44
N GLY A 349 -12.70 -6.18 19.47
CA GLY A 349 -11.31 -6.53 19.68
C GLY A 349 -11.13 -7.90 20.35
N VAL A 350 -9.92 -8.45 20.28
CA VAL A 350 -9.63 -9.81 20.76
C VAL A 350 -8.47 -9.90 21.75
N ILE A 351 -7.62 -8.88 21.86
CA ILE A 351 -6.42 -8.96 22.70
C ILE A 351 -6.80 -8.82 24.18
N THR A 352 -6.32 -9.73 25.03
CA THR A 352 -6.53 -9.67 26.49
C THR A 352 -5.23 -9.67 27.28
N GLY A 353 -4.11 -9.99 26.64
CA GLY A 353 -2.82 -10.17 27.30
C GLY A 353 -1.69 -10.30 26.29
N ILE A 354 -0.53 -10.71 26.79
CA ILE A 354 0.64 -11.09 25.99
C ILE A 354 1.28 -12.34 26.59
N ASP A 355 1.84 -13.19 25.74
CA ASP A 355 2.57 -14.39 26.13
C ASP A 355 4.01 -14.05 26.60
N GLU A 356 4.79 -15.09 26.96
CA GLU A 356 6.18 -14.93 27.40
C GLU A 356 7.08 -14.35 26.30
N GLU A 357 6.75 -14.63 25.03
CA GLU A 357 7.42 -14.14 23.85
C GLU A 357 6.99 -12.72 23.46
N GLY A 358 5.96 -12.15 24.11
CA GLY A 358 5.42 -10.82 23.86
C GLY A 358 4.38 -10.73 22.74
N ASN A 359 3.89 -11.85 22.23
CA ASN A 359 2.80 -11.90 21.24
C ASN A 359 1.43 -11.73 21.92
N PRO A 360 0.40 -11.26 21.21
CA PRO A 360 -0.93 -11.09 21.80
C PRO A 360 -1.59 -12.40 22.23
N GLU A 361 -2.09 -12.44 23.46
CA GLU A 361 -3.02 -13.46 23.91
C GLU A 361 -4.45 -13.10 23.50
N SER A 362 -5.11 -14.03 22.81
CA SER A 362 -6.48 -13.89 22.35
C SER A 362 -7.49 -14.25 23.43
N ASP A 363 -8.60 -13.52 23.48
CA ASP A 363 -9.69 -13.74 24.42
C ASP A 363 -10.23 -15.18 24.37
N ALA A 364 -10.30 -15.82 25.56
CA ALA A 364 -10.81 -17.17 25.74
C ALA A 364 -12.23 -17.39 25.19
N THR A 365 -13.07 -16.35 25.17
CA THR A 365 -14.41 -16.43 24.56
C THR A 365 -14.37 -16.66 23.05
N CYS A 366 -13.36 -16.13 22.35
CA CYS A 366 -13.16 -16.33 20.92
C CYS A 366 -12.51 -17.70 20.66
N THR A 367 -11.44 -18.02 21.40
CA THR A 367 -10.69 -19.27 21.22
C THR A 367 -11.49 -20.50 21.63
N THR A 368 -12.52 -20.39 22.47
CA THR A 368 -13.44 -21.50 22.78
C THR A 368 -14.00 -22.18 21.52
N CYS A 369 -14.32 -21.38 20.48
CA CYS A 369 -14.77 -21.89 19.19
C CYS A 369 -13.63 -22.01 18.16
N HIS A 370 -12.70 -21.05 18.15
CA HIS A 370 -11.61 -20.92 17.16
C HIS A 370 -10.29 -21.57 17.60
N GLN A 371 -10.35 -22.83 18.04
CA GLN A 371 -9.18 -23.61 18.48
C GLN A 371 -9.12 -24.99 17.79
N GLY A 372 -9.64 -25.09 16.56
CA GLY A 372 -9.66 -26.34 15.78
C GLY A 372 -10.83 -27.28 16.11
N GLY A 373 -11.86 -26.76 16.81
CA GLY A 373 -13.08 -27.49 17.15
C GLY A 373 -14.27 -27.05 16.30
N VAL A 374 -15.05 -26.09 16.80
CA VAL A 374 -16.24 -25.53 16.11
C VAL A 374 -15.83 -24.72 14.87
N ALA A 375 -14.72 -23.99 14.97
CA ALA A 375 -14.07 -23.29 13.87
C ALA A 375 -12.58 -23.65 13.87
N GLY A 376 -11.94 -23.50 12.70
CA GLY A 376 -10.49 -23.66 12.57
C GLY A 376 -9.73 -22.74 13.52
N ASP A 377 -8.57 -23.19 13.98
CA ASP A 377 -7.66 -22.34 14.74
C ASP A 377 -7.00 -21.34 13.79
N GLN A 378 -7.40 -20.08 13.92
CA GLN A 378 -6.82 -18.96 13.19
C GLN A 378 -6.13 -17.97 14.13
N PHE A 379 -6.26 -18.14 15.46
CA PHE A 379 -5.68 -17.22 16.43
C PHE A 379 -4.23 -17.57 16.75
N THR A 380 -3.91 -18.87 16.87
CA THR A 380 -2.54 -19.33 17.11
C THR A 380 -1.58 -18.92 15.98
N PRO A 381 -1.88 -19.15 14.69
CA PRO A 381 -0.99 -18.68 13.63
C PRO A 381 -1.00 -17.15 13.50
N TRP A 382 -2.13 -16.48 13.78
CA TRP A 382 -2.23 -15.02 13.63
C TRP A 382 -1.38 -14.28 14.65
N SER A 383 -1.33 -14.76 15.90
CA SER A 383 -0.63 -14.07 16.98
C SER A 383 0.88 -13.91 16.72
N THR A 384 1.46 -14.73 15.84
CA THR A 384 2.88 -14.63 15.45
C THR A 384 3.13 -13.74 14.25
N THR A 385 2.08 -13.18 13.63
CA THR A 385 2.19 -12.37 12.41
C THR A 385 2.60 -10.93 12.72
N MET A 386 3.14 -10.20 11.73
CA MET A 386 3.35 -8.77 11.86
C MET A 386 2.04 -7.99 12.07
N HIS A 387 0.92 -8.46 11.49
CA HIS A 387 -0.40 -7.86 11.71
C HIS A 387 -0.79 -7.84 13.19
N ALA A 388 -0.54 -8.93 13.92
CA ALA A 388 -0.79 -9.03 15.35
C ALA A 388 0.21 -8.24 16.21
N ASN A 389 1.39 -7.88 15.66
CA ASN A 389 2.52 -7.38 16.45
C ASN A 389 3.05 -6.00 16.03
N ILE A 390 2.36 -5.27 15.15
CA ILE A 390 2.87 -3.99 14.62
C ILE A 390 3.21 -2.98 15.73
N PHE A 391 2.37 -2.85 16.76
CA PHE A 391 2.64 -1.94 17.88
C PHE A 391 3.64 -2.46 18.91
N ARG A 392 4.10 -3.71 18.80
CA ARG A 392 5.23 -4.20 19.60
C ARG A 392 6.54 -3.55 19.20
N GLN A 393 6.73 -3.25 17.90
CA GLN A 393 7.98 -2.74 17.34
C GLN A 393 8.03 -1.20 17.32
N ASP A 394 6.88 -0.53 17.16
CA ASP A 394 6.85 0.90 16.81
C ASP A 394 6.55 1.85 17.97
N VAL A 395 5.97 1.39 19.09
CA VAL A 395 5.67 2.28 20.24
C VAL A 395 6.96 2.81 20.88
N ALA A 396 8.11 2.16 20.65
CA ALA A 396 9.42 2.59 21.14
C ALA A 396 10.22 3.48 20.15
N ILE A 397 9.83 3.61 18.87
CA ILE A 397 10.69 4.19 17.82
C ILE A 397 10.08 5.38 17.07
N SER A 398 8.76 5.56 17.00
CA SER A 398 8.20 6.75 16.31
C SER A 398 8.11 7.94 17.28
N PRO A 399 8.75 9.10 16.99
CA PRO A 399 8.62 10.33 17.77
C PRO A 399 7.23 10.96 17.59
N ALA A 400 6.16 10.27 18.00
CA ALA A 400 4.93 10.82 18.54
C ALA A 400 4.19 11.96 17.78
N GLU A 401 4.57 12.30 16.54
CA GLU A 401 3.80 13.19 15.66
C GLU A 401 2.59 12.48 15.04
N GLU A 402 2.52 11.16 15.18
CA GLU A 402 1.62 10.28 14.44
C GLU A 402 0.45 9.81 15.32
N SER A 403 -0.49 10.75 15.48
CA SER A 403 -1.82 10.65 16.09
C SER A 403 -2.67 9.45 15.60
N MET A 404 -3.91 9.32 16.09
CA MET A 404 -4.92 8.30 15.75
C MET A 404 -5.07 7.95 14.24
N PHE A 405 -4.50 8.74 13.35
CA PHE A 405 -4.18 8.39 11.96
C PHE A 405 -3.53 7.00 11.79
N CYS A 406 -2.56 6.59 12.62
CA CYS A 406 -1.99 5.24 12.53
C CYS A 406 -3.00 4.14 12.91
N GLY A 407 -3.89 4.44 13.85
CA GLY A 407 -4.97 3.54 14.27
C GLY A 407 -5.93 3.20 13.13
N GLN A 408 -6.04 4.07 12.12
CA GLN A 408 -6.80 3.81 10.92
C GLN A 408 -6.33 2.51 10.23
N CYS A 409 -5.01 2.31 10.06
CA CYS A 409 -4.49 1.10 9.41
C CYS A 409 -4.12 -0.01 10.39
N HIS A 410 -3.76 0.34 11.63
CA HIS A 410 -3.10 -0.59 12.55
C HIS A 410 -3.95 -0.99 13.75
N ALA A 411 -5.24 -0.62 13.80
CA ALA A 411 -6.14 -1.00 14.89
C ALA A 411 -7.54 -1.38 14.38
N VAL A 412 -8.30 -2.04 15.25
CA VAL A 412 -9.71 -2.35 15.01
C VAL A 412 -10.55 -1.10 15.26
N GLY A 413 -11.45 -0.78 14.33
CA GLY A 413 -12.36 0.37 14.46
C GLY A 413 -11.61 1.70 14.60
N GLY A 414 -10.56 1.90 13.80
CA GLY A 414 -9.75 3.13 13.81
C GLY A 414 -10.45 4.37 13.23
N ASP A 415 -11.67 4.24 12.71
CA ASP A 415 -12.51 5.38 12.32
C ASP A 415 -12.95 6.16 13.57
N ILE A 416 -12.77 7.47 13.56
CA ILE A 416 -12.95 8.31 14.75
C ILE A 416 -14.41 8.71 14.93
N GLN A 417 -15.10 9.07 13.84
CA GLN A 417 -16.42 9.68 13.91
C GLN A 417 -17.52 8.66 14.19
N SER A 418 -17.42 7.48 13.60
CA SER A 418 -18.35 6.37 13.82
C SER A 418 -18.06 5.60 15.12
N ALA A 419 -16.90 5.82 15.75
CA ALA A 419 -16.43 5.09 16.92
C ALA A 419 -17.46 4.94 18.05
N PRO A 420 -18.24 5.98 18.45
CA PRO A 420 -19.22 5.84 19.51
C PRO A 420 -20.38 4.89 19.18
N MET A 421 -20.72 4.75 17.89
CA MET A 421 -21.81 3.88 17.43
C MET A 421 -21.36 2.43 17.30
N ASN A 422 -20.12 2.22 16.85
CA ASN A 422 -19.56 0.90 16.56
C ASN A 422 -18.58 0.35 17.61
N ASN A 423 -18.32 1.06 18.71
CA ASN A 423 -17.33 0.66 19.72
C ASN A 423 -15.88 0.65 19.17
N GLY A 424 -15.55 1.62 18.31
CA GLY A 424 -14.22 1.79 17.72
C GLY A 424 -13.15 2.27 18.72
N LEU A 425 -11.88 2.21 18.31
CA LEU A 425 -10.70 2.49 19.13
C LEU A 425 -10.78 3.84 19.84
N ALA A 426 -11.15 4.91 19.10
CA ALA A 426 -11.23 6.27 19.64
C ALA A 426 -12.14 6.35 20.86
N TYR A 427 -13.34 5.78 20.74
CA TYR A 427 -14.34 5.74 21.80
C TYR A 427 -13.90 4.89 23.00
N VAL A 428 -13.27 3.74 22.75
CA VAL A 428 -12.77 2.87 23.81
C VAL A 428 -11.61 3.50 24.58
N ALA A 429 -10.68 4.15 23.87
CA ALA A 429 -9.55 4.87 24.47
C ALA A 429 -10.01 6.03 25.35
N GLU A 430 -11.02 6.78 24.89
CA GLU A 430 -11.65 7.85 25.68
C GLU A 430 -12.23 7.33 27.00
N GLN A 431 -12.95 6.22 26.96
CA GLN A 431 -13.53 5.60 28.17
C GLN A 431 -12.49 5.15 29.20
N GLU A 432 -11.26 4.85 28.78
CA GLU A 432 -10.15 4.50 29.67
C GLU A 432 -9.22 5.68 29.99
N GLY A 433 -9.43 6.83 29.37
CA GLY A 433 -8.58 8.00 29.51
C GLY A 433 -7.19 7.86 28.87
N TYR A 434 -7.02 6.96 27.89
CA TYR A 434 -5.73 6.71 27.23
C TYR A 434 -5.42 7.73 26.13
N LYS A 435 -4.58 8.74 26.34
CA LYS A 435 -4.32 9.76 25.31
C LYS A 435 -3.20 9.36 24.33
N PHE A 436 -3.45 9.52 23.03
CA PHE A 436 -2.44 9.38 21.97
C PHE A 436 -1.63 10.69 21.82
N SER A 437 -0.83 11.08 22.83
CA SER A 437 -0.17 12.40 22.83
C SER A 437 1.32 12.38 22.45
N ARG A 438 1.72 13.37 21.63
CA ARG A 438 3.12 13.60 21.21
C ARG A 438 4.09 13.83 22.37
N ILE A 439 3.62 14.62 23.34
CA ILE A 439 4.45 15.20 24.39
C ILE A 439 4.89 14.10 25.38
N GLU A 440 4.01 13.16 25.73
CA GLU A 440 4.34 12.09 26.68
C GLU A 440 5.36 11.09 26.13
N ALA A 441 5.31 10.75 24.84
CA ALA A 441 6.23 9.80 24.22
C ALA A 441 7.63 10.40 23.93
N LEU A 442 7.73 11.70 23.67
CA LEU A 442 9.02 12.39 23.53
C LEU A 442 9.73 12.61 24.87
N GLU A 443 8.97 12.82 25.94
CA GLU A 443 9.51 13.03 27.29
C GLU A 443 9.92 11.71 27.97
N ASN A 444 9.38 10.56 27.52
CA ASN A 444 9.64 9.27 28.15
C ASN A 444 9.57 8.09 27.14
N PRO A 445 10.56 7.93 26.23
CA PRO A 445 10.62 6.79 25.32
C PRO A 445 10.78 5.50 26.13
N ARG A 446 9.75 4.65 26.12
CA ARG A 446 9.63 3.47 26.98
C ARG A 446 9.69 2.18 26.16
N THR A 447 10.65 1.33 26.49
CA THR A 447 10.81 -0.02 25.89
C THR A 447 9.79 -1.04 26.43
N ASP A 448 9.03 -0.66 27.46
CA ASP A 448 7.95 -1.40 28.12
C ASP A 448 6.54 -0.89 27.77
N ALA A 449 6.41 -0.03 26.75
CA ALA A 449 5.16 0.66 26.46
C ALA A 449 3.99 -0.27 26.07
N TRP A 450 4.25 -1.39 25.37
CA TRP A 450 3.20 -2.35 25.01
C TRP A 450 2.69 -3.16 26.24
N PRO A 451 3.54 -3.83 27.04
CA PRO A 451 3.11 -4.43 28.31
C PRO A 451 2.40 -3.44 29.26
N ASP A 452 2.89 -2.20 29.36
CA ASP A 452 2.26 -1.16 30.18
C ASP A 452 0.88 -0.75 29.66
N MET A 453 0.68 -0.70 28.34
CA MET A 453 -0.63 -0.40 27.77
C MET A 453 -1.62 -1.53 28.04
N VAL A 454 -1.21 -2.78 27.82
CA VAL A 454 -2.04 -3.97 28.14
C VAL A 454 -2.45 -3.96 29.61
N LYS A 455 -1.55 -3.54 30.50
CA LYS A 455 -1.81 -3.48 31.95
C LYS A 455 -2.69 -2.30 32.38
N ASN A 456 -2.41 -1.10 31.89
CA ASN A 456 -3.02 0.13 32.39
C ASN A 456 -4.24 0.59 31.58
N PHE A 457 -4.33 0.17 30.31
CA PHE A 457 -5.39 0.52 29.37
C PHE A 457 -5.87 -0.74 28.61
N PRO A 458 -6.39 -1.76 29.33
CA PRO A 458 -6.68 -3.07 28.77
C PRO A 458 -7.79 -3.06 27.70
N LYS A 459 -8.81 -2.19 27.79
CA LYS A 459 -9.83 -2.09 26.74
C LYS A 459 -9.27 -1.43 25.48
N THR A 460 -8.37 -0.46 25.65
CA THR A 460 -7.68 0.18 24.52
C THR A 460 -6.75 -0.83 23.84
N ALA A 461 -5.92 -1.53 24.62
CA ALA A 461 -5.04 -2.59 24.13
C ALA A 461 -5.81 -3.68 23.37
N ARG A 462 -7.03 -4.01 23.82
CA ARG A 462 -7.92 -4.96 23.15
C ARG A 462 -8.23 -4.60 21.70
N MET A 463 -8.19 -3.32 21.34
CA MET A 463 -8.51 -2.81 19.99
C MET A 463 -7.27 -2.58 19.13
N MET A 464 -6.06 -2.70 19.69
CA MET A 464 -4.80 -2.40 19.01
C MET A 464 -4.32 -3.56 18.12
N ASN A 465 -3.41 -3.26 17.18
CA ASN A 465 -2.93 -4.17 16.14
C ASN A 465 -4.01 -4.52 15.09
N ILE A 466 -3.59 -5.09 13.97
CA ILE A 466 -4.49 -5.58 12.92
C ILE A 466 -5.02 -6.94 13.37
N GLN A 467 -6.33 -7.03 13.55
CA GLN A 467 -7.00 -8.23 14.06
C GLN A 467 -8.03 -8.75 13.07
N CYS A 468 -8.77 -9.79 13.44
CA CYS A 468 -9.80 -10.41 12.60
C CYS A 468 -10.81 -9.38 12.06
N GLU A 469 -11.24 -8.45 12.91
CA GLU A 469 -12.26 -7.44 12.56
C GLU A 469 -11.74 -6.37 11.58
N SER A 470 -10.42 -6.24 11.44
CA SER A 470 -9.80 -5.36 10.43
C SER A 470 -10.01 -5.88 9.00
N CYS A 471 -10.25 -7.18 8.83
CA CYS A 471 -10.49 -7.81 7.51
C CYS A 471 -11.91 -8.38 7.36
N HIS A 472 -12.51 -8.83 8.46
CA HIS A 472 -13.81 -9.53 8.46
C HIS A 472 -14.98 -8.66 8.97
N GLY A 473 -14.71 -7.39 9.25
CA GLY A 473 -15.67 -6.47 9.83
C GLY A 473 -16.10 -6.86 11.25
N PRO A 474 -17.10 -6.17 11.81
CA PRO A 474 -17.45 -6.28 13.22
C PRO A 474 -17.83 -7.70 13.65
N GLN A 475 -17.33 -8.07 14.82
CA GLN A 475 -17.52 -9.34 15.47
C GLN A 475 -18.91 -9.45 16.12
N ASN A 476 -19.42 -8.35 16.70
CA ASN A 476 -20.76 -8.31 17.26
C ASN A 476 -21.78 -7.96 16.19
N SER A 477 -22.00 -8.88 15.26
CA SER A 477 -23.00 -8.77 14.19
C SER A 477 -23.68 -10.12 13.93
N PRO A 478 -24.87 -10.14 13.30
CA PRO A 478 -25.51 -11.38 12.88
C PRO A 478 -24.64 -12.21 11.92
N ALA A 479 -23.74 -11.56 11.16
CA ALA A 479 -22.87 -12.24 10.20
C ALA A 479 -21.81 -13.14 10.85
N HIS A 480 -21.47 -12.95 12.13
CA HIS A 480 -20.38 -13.67 12.77
C HIS A 480 -20.49 -15.19 12.68
N GLY A 481 -21.71 -15.72 12.88
CA GLY A 481 -22.00 -17.16 12.75
C GLY A 481 -22.58 -17.55 11.40
N MET A 482 -22.66 -16.62 10.43
CA MET A 482 -23.25 -16.88 9.14
C MET A 482 -22.22 -17.42 8.17
N TYR A 483 -22.41 -18.67 7.80
CA TYR A 483 -21.81 -19.29 6.64
C TYR A 483 -22.92 -19.93 5.83
N ASP A 484 -22.86 -19.77 4.52
CA ASP A 484 -23.61 -20.68 3.67
C ASP A 484 -23.00 -22.06 3.89
N MET A 485 -23.80 -22.98 4.42
CA MET A 485 -23.33 -24.34 4.66
C MET A 485 -23.54 -25.13 3.38
N VAL A 486 -22.45 -25.59 2.77
CA VAL A 486 -22.53 -26.69 1.80
C VAL A 486 -22.85 -27.94 2.60
N ASP A 487 -23.76 -28.78 2.07
CA ASP A 487 -24.25 -30.03 2.69
C ASP A 487 -24.91 -29.92 4.10
N GLY A 488 -25.09 -28.70 4.61
CA GLY A 488 -25.61 -28.44 5.95
C GLY A 488 -24.58 -28.60 7.07
N LYS A 489 -23.30 -28.83 6.76
CA LYS A 489 -22.23 -28.98 7.76
C LYS A 489 -20.94 -28.21 7.43
N THR A 490 -20.66 -27.96 6.17
CA THR A 490 -19.37 -27.39 5.74
C THR A 490 -19.50 -25.89 5.47
N PRO A 491 -18.85 -25.01 6.25
CA PRO A 491 -18.89 -23.57 6.02
C PRO A 491 -18.25 -23.18 4.68
N ASN A 492 -18.97 -22.42 3.85
CA ASN A 492 -18.45 -21.92 2.58
C ASN A 492 -17.79 -20.53 2.74
N PRO A 493 -16.46 -20.41 2.56
CA PRO A 493 -15.79 -19.12 2.65
C PRO A 493 -16.02 -18.25 1.40
N PHE A 494 -16.34 -18.83 0.24
CA PHE A 494 -16.44 -18.10 -1.04
C PHE A 494 -17.72 -17.25 -1.18
N THR A 495 -18.70 -17.50 -0.32
CA THR A 495 -19.97 -16.76 -0.28
C THR A 495 -20.23 -16.14 1.08
N SER A 496 -19.27 -16.18 2.01
CA SER A 496 -19.43 -15.58 3.33
C SER A 496 -19.64 -14.06 3.23
N PRO A 497 -20.51 -13.46 4.06
CA PRO A 497 -20.63 -12.00 4.12
C PRO A 497 -19.42 -11.31 4.76
N ARG A 498 -18.52 -12.07 5.40
CA ARG A 498 -17.36 -11.56 6.13
C ARG A 498 -16.03 -11.77 5.41
N ILE A 499 -16.01 -12.52 4.31
CA ILE A 499 -14.78 -12.87 3.60
C ILE A 499 -14.82 -12.23 2.22
N SER A 500 -13.73 -11.59 1.84
CA SER A 500 -13.53 -11.10 0.48
C SER A 500 -12.17 -11.57 -0.03
N PHE A 501 -12.15 -12.00 -1.28
CA PHE A 501 -10.94 -12.33 -2.02
C PHE A 501 -10.49 -11.15 -2.91
N SER A 502 -11.27 -10.07 -2.93
CA SER A 502 -10.93 -8.82 -3.58
C SER A 502 -9.63 -8.29 -2.99
N ALA A 503 -8.74 -7.86 -3.88
CA ALA A 503 -7.48 -7.28 -3.48
C ALA A 503 -7.71 -5.97 -2.70
N GLU A 504 -8.82 -5.29 -2.98
CA GLU A 504 -9.21 -4.01 -2.41
C GLU A 504 -9.38 -4.08 -0.89
N LEU A 505 -9.67 -5.25 -0.33
CA LEU A 505 -9.66 -5.45 1.12
C LEU A 505 -8.30 -5.03 1.72
N CYS A 506 -7.21 -5.43 1.08
CA CYS A 506 -5.85 -5.15 1.52
C CYS A 506 -5.46 -3.67 1.29
N SER A 507 -6.00 -3.04 0.23
CA SER A 507 -5.67 -1.65 -0.09
C SER A 507 -6.16 -0.65 0.96
N ASN A 508 -7.09 -1.02 1.85
CA ASN A 508 -7.46 -0.19 3.01
C ASN A 508 -6.26 0.24 3.86
N CYS A 509 -5.19 -0.56 3.88
CA CYS A 509 -3.92 -0.25 4.55
C CYS A 509 -2.72 -0.25 3.58
N HIS A 510 -2.76 -1.06 2.52
CA HIS A 510 -1.66 -1.25 1.57
C HIS A 510 -1.82 -0.47 0.25
N TYR A 511 -2.53 0.67 0.24
CA TYR A 511 -2.82 1.46 -0.97
C TYR A 511 -1.65 2.30 -1.51
N GLU A 512 -0.83 2.90 -0.62
CA GLU A 512 0.27 3.82 -0.97
C GLU A 512 1.60 3.11 -1.20
N ARG A 513 1.64 1.81 -0.93
CA ARG A 513 2.81 0.99 -1.21
C ARG A 513 2.70 0.50 -2.65
N ILE A 514 3.81 0.69 -3.36
CA ILE A 514 4.22 0.05 -4.62
C ILE A 514 3.50 -1.28 -4.93
N GLN A 515 3.29 -2.11 -3.90
CA GLN A 515 2.58 -3.39 -3.92
C GLN A 515 1.22 -3.35 -4.64
N TRP A 516 0.30 -2.44 -4.27
CA TRP A 516 -1.06 -2.38 -4.82
C TRP A 516 -1.08 -2.01 -6.30
N THR A 517 -0.46 -0.88 -6.63
CA THR A 517 -0.42 -0.37 -8.01
C THR A 517 0.32 -1.36 -8.92
N ALA A 518 1.50 -1.84 -8.50
CA ALA A 518 2.32 -2.72 -9.32
C ALA A 518 1.66 -4.07 -9.65
N SER A 519 0.85 -4.60 -8.74
CA SER A 519 0.18 -5.89 -8.95
C SER A 519 -1.01 -5.78 -9.92
N LYS A 520 -1.57 -4.58 -10.12
CA LYS A 520 -2.59 -4.30 -11.17
C LYS A 520 -1.96 -3.95 -12.51
N THR A 521 -0.76 -3.36 -12.51
CA THR A 521 -0.10 -2.90 -13.72
C THR A 521 0.06 -4.04 -14.73
N VAL A 522 -0.41 -3.80 -15.94
CA VAL A 522 -0.31 -4.72 -17.06
C VAL A 522 1.09 -4.67 -17.62
N SER A 523 1.73 -5.83 -17.77
CA SER A 523 3.05 -5.93 -18.38
C SER A 523 2.97 -5.47 -19.85
N PRO A 524 3.82 -4.52 -20.28
CA PRO A 524 3.76 -3.98 -21.65
C PRO A 524 4.13 -5.00 -22.72
N THR A 525 4.86 -6.06 -22.34
CA THR A 525 5.31 -7.12 -23.26
C THR A 525 4.31 -8.26 -23.36
N SER A 526 3.58 -8.56 -22.28
CA SER A 526 2.63 -9.68 -22.27
C SER A 526 1.17 -9.27 -22.40
N GLY A 527 0.82 -8.03 -22.09
CA GLY A 527 -0.57 -7.59 -22.00
C GLY A 527 -1.32 -8.17 -20.80
N GLU A 528 -0.63 -8.78 -19.84
CA GLU A 528 -1.24 -9.46 -18.68
C GLU A 528 -0.80 -8.85 -17.34
N SER A 529 -1.64 -9.01 -16.31
CA SER A 529 -1.32 -8.78 -14.90
C SER A 529 -1.91 -9.90 -14.05
N HIS A 530 -1.41 -10.08 -12.82
CA HIS A 530 -1.98 -11.09 -11.91
C HIS A 530 -3.41 -10.73 -11.50
N MET A 531 -3.72 -9.43 -11.42
CA MET A 531 -5.08 -8.93 -11.15
C MET A 531 -5.91 -8.65 -12.41
N ASN A 532 -5.74 -9.43 -13.48
CA ASN A 532 -6.56 -9.31 -14.68
C ASN A 532 -7.97 -9.90 -14.46
N GLU A 533 -8.95 -9.03 -14.19
CA GLU A 533 -10.35 -9.41 -13.97
C GLU A 533 -10.98 -10.12 -15.17
N GLN A 534 -10.70 -9.67 -16.39
CA GLN A 534 -11.22 -10.31 -17.60
C GLN A 534 -10.75 -11.77 -17.67
N ARG A 535 -9.48 -12.00 -17.34
CA ARG A 535 -8.92 -13.36 -17.34
C ARG A 535 -9.57 -14.26 -16.31
N ALA A 536 -9.89 -13.72 -15.13
CA ALA A 536 -10.61 -14.43 -14.08
C ALA A 536 -12.05 -14.80 -14.50
N LEU A 537 -12.74 -13.91 -15.21
CA LEU A 537 -14.08 -14.20 -15.74
C LEU A 537 -14.05 -15.28 -16.83
N GLU A 538 -13.03 -15.25 -17.70
CA GLU A 538 -12.89 -16.23 -18.78
C GLU A 538 -12.55 -17.63 -18.29
N LEU A 539 -11.66 -17.75 -17.30
CA LEU A 539 -11.06 -19.03 -16.91
C LEU A 539 -11.19 -19.40 -15.43
N GLY A 540 -11.42 -18.42 -14.56
CA GLY A 540 -11.31 -18.56 -13.12
C GLY A 540 -12.38 -19.45 -12.48
N THR A 541 -13.47 -19.76 -13.19
CA THR A 541 -14.56 -20.64 -12.71
C THR A 541 -14.41 -22.10 -13.15
N ASP A 542 -13.55 -22.38 -14.13
CA ASP A 542 -13.23 -23.74 -14.53
C ASP A 542 -12.33 -24.41 -13.48
N ALA A 543 -12.58 -25.66 -13.11
CA ALA A 543 -11.82 -26.31 -12.03
C ALA A 543 -10.35 -26.60 -12.39
N ASP A 544 -10.02 -26.73 -13.68
CA ASP A 544 -8.66 -27.01 -14.14
C ASP A 544 -7.86 -25.72 -14.39
N CYS A 545 -8.53 -24.67 -14.88
CA CYS A 545 -7.91 -23.36 -15.11
C CYS A 545 -7.91 -22.48 -13.85
N GLY A 546 -9.00 -22.53 -13.08
CA GLY A 546 -9.27 -21.69 -11.91
C GLY A 546 -8.29 -21.88 -10.77
N ARG A 547 -7.61 -23.03 -10.70
CA ARG A 547 -6.52 -23.29 -9.73
C ARG A 547 -5.39 -22.27 -9.81
N CYS A 548 -5.14 -21.68 -10.99
CA CYS A 548 -4.13 -20.64 -11.18
C CYS A 548 -4.73 -19.29 -11.61
N HIS A 549 -5.93 -19.28 -12.18
CA HIS A 549 -6.56 -18.08 -12.76
C HIS A 549 -7.66 -17.44 -11.89
N SER A 550 -7.73 -17.81 -10.61
CA SER A 550 -8.56 -17.12 -9.62
C SER A 550 -7.94 -17.16 -8.22
N ALA A 551 -8.20 -16.15 -7.39
CA ALA A 551 -7.75 -16.16 -6.01
C ALA A 551 -8.41 -17.30 -5.20
N GLN A 552 -9.73 -17.45 -5.31
CA GLN A 552 -10.47 -18.52 -4.65
C GLN A 552 -9.94 -19.90 -5.06
N GLY A 553 -9.70 -20.10 -6.35
CA GLY A 553 -9.26 -21.38 -6.89
C GLY A 553 -7.88 -21.75 -6.42
N PHE A 554 -6.93 -20.81 -6.37
CA PHE A 554 -5.61 -21.10 -5.82
C PHE A 554 -5.67 -21.38 -4.30
N VAL A 555 -6.51 -20.68 -3.53
CA VAL A 555 -6.68 -20.96 -2.10
C VAL A 555 -7.30 -22.34 -1.84
N ALA A 556 -8.24 -22.78 -2.67
CA ALA A 556 -8.78 -24.15 -2.61
C ALA A 556 -7.70 -25.17 -3.02
N TYR A 557 -7.02 -24.88 -4.12
CA TYR A 557 -6.06 -25.77 -4.73
C TYR A 557 -4.79 -25.95 -3.91
N GLU A 558 -4.29 -24.91 -3.24
CA GLU A 558 -3.08 -24.99 -2.41
C GLU A 558 -3.21 -26.05 -1.30
N LYS A 559 -4.36 -26.10 -0.62
CA LYS A 559 -4.66 -27.14 0.38
C LYS A 559 -4.69 -28.54 -0.24
N GLN A 560 -5.29 -28.66 -1.41
CA GLN A 560 -5.37 -29.92 -2.15
C GLN A 560 -3.98 -30.39 -2.60
N LEU A 561 -3.16 -29.45 -3.07
CA LEU A 561 -1.81 -29.67 -3.56
C LEU A 561 -0.89 -30.14 -2.44
N GLN A 562 -0.97 -29.52 -1.26
CA GLN A 562 -0.25 -29.96 -0.05
C GLN A 562 -0.66 -31.35 0.43
N GLN A 563 -1.86 -31.83 0.08
CA GLN A 563 -2.32 -33.20 0.35
C GLN A 563 -1.87 -34.22 -0.71
N GLY A 564 -1.10 -33.78 -1.72
CA GLY A 564 -0.58 -34.63 -2.80
C GLY A 564 -1.57 -34.87 -3.94
N ASN A 565 -2.66 -34.09 -4.01
CA ASN A 565 -3.60 -34.16 -5.13
C ASN A 565 -3.34 -33.00 -6.11
N VAL A 566 -2.68 -33.31 -7.22
CA VAL A 566 -2.28 -32.34 -8.25
C VAL A 566 -3.31 -32.16 -9.38
N GLY A 567 -4.46 -32.83 -9.26
CA GLY A 567 -5.51 -32.76 -10.27
C GLY A 567 -6.20 -31.38 -10.34
N LYS A 568 -7.28 -31.30 -11.11
CA LYS A 568 -8.18 -30.14 -11.05
C LYS A 568 -8.75 -29.94 -9.63
N ILE A 569 -9.31 -28.77 -9.34
CA ILE A 569 -9.97 -28.50 -8.06
C ILE A 569 -11.08 -29.53 -7.81
N ASP A 570 -10.96 -30.25 -6.70
CA ASP A 570 -11.93 -31.24 -6.18
C ASP A 570 -12.49 -30.80 -4.81
N ASP A 571 -12.57 -29.49 -4.60
CA ASP A 571 -13.24 -28.92 -3.43
C ASP A 571 -14.76 -28.87 -3.69
N PRO A 572 -15.60 -29.51 -2.86
CA PRO A 572 -17.07 -29.42 -2.98
C PRO A 572 -17.61 -27.99 -2.96
N LEU A 573 -16.89 -27.06 -2.33
CA LEU A 573 -17.23 -25.65 -2.24
C LEU A 573 -17.01 -24.91 -3.57
N TRP A 574 -16.23 -25.48 -4.49
CA TRP A 574 -15.85 -24.83 -5.76
C TRP A 574 -17.05 -24.42 -6.62
N SER A 575 -18.15 -25.19 -6.55
CA SER A 575 -19.40 -24.88 -7.27
C SER A 575 -20.04 -23.53 -6.92
N SER A 576 -19.60 -22.89 -5.83
CA SER A 576 -20.05 -21.57 -5.41
C SER A 576 -19.21 -20.40 -5.96
N VAL A 577 -18.11 -20.70 -6.66
CA VAL A 577 -17.32 -19.71 -7.39
C VAL A 577 -17.93 -19.57 -8.78
N THR A 578 -18.41 -18.36 -9.09
CA THR A 578 -19.17 -18.01 -10.29
C THR A 578 -18.63 -16.71 -10.87
N ALA A 579 -19.12 -16.32 -12.06
CA ALA A 579 -18.77 -15.02 -12.64
C ALA A 579 -19.08 -13.84 -11.70
N ASP A 580 -20.08 -13.99 -10.82
CA ASP A 580 -20.51 -12.92 -9.91
C ASP A 580 -19.50 -12.66 -8.78
N ASN A 581 -18.71 -13.66 -8.36
CA ASN A 581 -17.79 -13.53 -7.22
C ASN A 581 -16.33 -13.93 -7.50
N VAL A 582 -16.00 -14.49 -8.66
CA VAL A 582 -14.63 -14.89 -9.00
C VAL A 582 -13.69 -13.69 -9.00
N GLU A 583 -12.62 -13.75 -8.23
CA GLU A 583 -11.60 -12.70 -8.20
C GLU A 583 -10.38 -13.15 -9.00
N PRO A 584 -9.64 -12.21 -9.63
CA PRO A 584 -8.37 -12.53 -10.28
C PRO A 584 -7.33 -12.97 -9.24
N VAL A 585 -6.08 -13.21 -9.64
CA VAL A 585 -5.03 -13.59 -8.69
C VAL A 585 -4.66 -12.37 -7.84
N THR A 586 -5.34 -12.24 -6.70
CA THR A 586 -5.17 -11.15 -5.72
C THR A 586 -4.12 -11.49 -4.66
N CYS A 587 -3.92 -10.57 -3.70
CA CYS A 587 -3.03 -10.77 -2.56
C CYS A 587 -3.30 -12.09 -1.80
N THR A 588 -4.58 -12.45 -1.65
CA THR A 588 -5.01 -13.63 -0.88
C THR A 588 -4.65 -14.96 -1.55
N ALA A 589 -4.36 -14.95 -2.85
CA ALA A 589 -3.82 -16.11 -3.54
C ALA A 589 -2.43 -16.44 -2.99
N CYS A 590 -1.52 -15.47 -2.93
CA CYS A 590 -0.13 -15.72 -2.50
C CYS A 590 0.06 -15.67 -0.99
N HIS A 591 -0.70 -14.82 -0.28
CA HIS A 591 -0.54 -14.57 1.15
C HIS A 591 -1.73 -15.11 1.96
N ASP A 592 -1.46 -15.67 3.13
CA ASP A 592 -2.47 -15.95 4.14
C ASP A 592 -2.33 -15.00 5.34
N PRO A 593 -3.24 -14.01 5.49
CA PRO A 593 -3.13 -13.03 6.57
C PRO A 593 -3.28 -13.66 7.97
N HIS A 594 -3.75 -14.90 8.08
CA HIS A 594 -3.80 -15.64 9.33
C HIS A 594 -2.44 -16.22 9.75
N GLY A 595 -1.48 -16.36 8.83
CA GLY A 595 -0.13 -16.87 9.11
C GLY A 595 0.15 -18.26 8.55
N ASN A 596 1.40 -18.47 8.07
CA ASN A 596 1.86 -19.70 7.40
C ASN A 596 3.26 -20.15 7.87
N GLY A 597 3.66 -19.79 9.10
CA GLY A 597 4.96 -20.17 9.63
C GLY A 597 6.18 -19.52 8.97
N ASN A 598 5.96 -18.51 8.11
CA ASN A 598 7.01 -17.66 7.53
C ASN A 598 6.68 -16.17 7.72
N ASP A 599 7.72 -15.33 7.82
CA ASP A 599 7.61 -13.91 8.19
C ASP A 599 6.76 -13.07 7.23
N LEU A 600 6.60 -13.51 5.97
CA LEU A 600 5.85 -12.80 4.94
C LEU A 600 4.49 -13.45 4.63
N GLN A 601 4.15 -14.49 5.39
CA GLN A 601 2.87 -15.17 5.31
C GLN A 601 2.53 -15.70 3.90
N VAL A 602 3.55 -16.07 3.12
CA VAL A 602 3.36 -16.70 1.79
C VAL A 602 2.83 -18.12 1.99
N ARG A 603 1.89 -18.59 1.15
CA ARG A 603 1.23 -19.90 1.33
C ARG A 603 2.16 -21.09 1.17
N ILE A 604 3.07 -21.02 0.21
CA ILE A 604 4.02 -22.10 -0.09
C ILE A 604 5.43 -21.52 -0.01
N ASP A 605 6.22 -22.05 0.92
CA ASP A 605 7.60 -21.63 1.19
C ASP A 605 8.50 -22.86 1.40
N GLY A 606 9.77 -22.73 1.04
CA GLY A 606 10.75 -23.82 1.03
C GLY A 606 10.69 -24.67 -0.24
N ASP A 607 9.95 -25.77 -0.19
CA ASP A 607 9.85 -26.74 -1.29
C ASP A 607 8.50 -26.57 -2.01
N THR A 608 8.46 -26.82 -3.33
CA THR A 608 7.16 -27.04 -3.96
C THR A 608 6.60 -28.39 -3.51
N PRO A 609 5.27 -28.52 -3.35
CA PRO A 609 4.63 -29.83 -3.42
C PRO A 609 4.88 -30.51 -4.76
N ASP A 610 4.42 -31.75 -4.92
CA ASP A 610 4.32 -32.38 -6.24
C ASP A 610 3.43 -31.53 -7.13
N LEU A 611 3.91 -31.20 -8.32
CA LEU A 611 3.23 -30.28 -9.23
C LEU A 611 2.43 -31.06 -10.28
N PRO A 612 1.39 -30.45 -10.88
CA PRO A 612 0.74 -30.95 -12.09
C PRO A 612 1.71 -31.32 -13.21
N ALA A 613 2.87 -30.66 -13.26
CA ALA A 613 3.94 -30.92 -14.21
C ALA A 613 4.70 -32.23 -13.98
N GLY A 614 4.37 -33.00 -12.95
CA GLY A 614 4.96 -34.31 -12.68
C GLY A 614 6.29 -34.26 -11.93
N PHE A 615 6.70 -33.10 -11.43
CA PHE A 615 7.92 -32.95 -10.64
C PHE A 615 7.68 -32.04 -9.42
N ASN A 616 8.63 -32.04 -8.50
CA ASN A 616 8.73 -31.05 -7.42
C ASN A 616 10.11 -30.37 -7.47
N MET A 617 10.24 -29.23 -6.78
CA MET A 617 11.48 -28.48 -6.64
C MET A 617 11.76 -28.18 -5.17
N PRO A 618 12.78 -28.82 -4.57
CA PRO A 618 13.18 -28.50 -3.20
C PRO A 618 14.06 -27.24 -3.14
N GLY A 619 13.98 -26.51 -2.02
CA GLY A 619 14.89 -25.41 -1.68
C GLY A 619 14.70 -24.12 -2.50
N VAL A 620 13.53 -23.91 -3.10
CA VAL A 620 13.22 -22.72 -3.91
C VAL A 620 12.64 -21.56 -3.09
N GLY A 621 12.48 -21.74 -1.77
CA GLY A 621 12.01 -20.73 -0.82
C GLY A 621 10.64 -20.20 -1.21
N GLN A 622 10.46 -18.89 -1.10
CA GLN A 622 9.17 -18.25 -1.39
C GLN A 622 8.78 -18.32 -2.87
N GLY A 623 9.71 -18.64 -3.77
CA GLY A 623 9.39 -18.91 -5.17
C GLY A 623 8.57 -20.18 -5.38
N ALA A 624 8.47 -21.06 -4.37
CA ALA A 624 7.61 -22.24 -4.41
C ALA A 624 6.14 -21.87 -4.72
N THR A 625 5.64 -20.76 -4.15
CA THR A 625 4.28 -20.28 -4.42
C THR A 625 4.08 -19.88 -5.87
N CYS A 626 5.11 -19.35 -6.53
CA CYS A 626 5.04 -18.95 -7.93
C CYS A 626 5.01 -20.20 -8.83
N ILE A 627 5.92 -21.14 -8.57
CA ILE A 627 6.07 -22.38 -9.34
C ILE A 627 4.82 -23.26 -9.24
N ALA A 628 4.08 -23.21 -8.13
CA ALA A 628 2.81 -23.94 -7.96
C ALA A 628 1.77 -23.61 -9.05
N CYS A 629 1.78 -22.38 -9.58
CA CYS A 629 0.94 -21.97 -10.71
C CYS A 629 1.68 -21.99 -12.05
N HIS A 630 2.96 -21.65 -12.03
CA HIS A 630 3.82 -21.54 -13.21
C HIS A 630 4.58 -22.85 -13.44
N ASN A 631 3.82 -23.91 -13.68
CA ASN A 631 4.31 -25.18 -14.21
C ASN A 631 3.31 -25.75 -15.23
N THR A 632 3.77 -26.64 -16.11
CA THR A 632 2.87 -27.31 -17.06
C THR A 632 1.85 -28.20 -16.36
N ALA A 633 0.59 -28.19 -16.77
CA ALA A 633 -0.47 -28.94 -16.09
C ALA A 633 -0.57 -30.43 -16.50
N GLN A 634 0.33 -30.91 -17.35
CA GLN A 634 0.14 -32.13 -18.14
C GLN A 634 1.09 -33.26 -17.75
N GLY A 635 1.76 -33.15 -16.61
CA GLY A 635 2.76 -34.11 -16.18
C GLY A 635 2.26 -35.20 -15.24
N VAL A 636 0.99 -35.18 -14.87
CA VAL A 636 0.34 -36.22 -14.06
C VAL A 636 -0.92 -36.71 -14.76
N LEU A 637 -1.15 -38.03 -14.67
CA LEU A 637 -2.30 -38.67 -15.31
C LEU A 637 -3.62 -38.15 -14.70
N SER A 638 -4.67 -38.09 -15.52
CA SER A 638 -5.95 -37.48 -15.17
C SER A 638 -6.69 -38.20 -14.04
N ASP A 639 -6.37 -39.48 -13.81
CA ASP A 639 -6.85 -40.28 -12.68
C ASP A 639 -5.89 -40.30 -11.49
N ASN A 640 -4.82 -39.49 -11.55
CA ASN A 640 -3.74 -39.42 -10.58
C ASN A 640 -3.02 -40.77 -10.34
N SER A 641 -3.08 -41.70 -11.31
CA SER A 641 -2.49 -43.05 -11.17
C SER A 641 -0.97 -43.10 -11.41
N GLY A 642 -0.38 -42.00 -11.88
CA GLY A 642 1.05 -41.93 -12.15
C GLY A 642 1.52 -40.57 -12.69
N VAL A 643 2.83 -40.42 -12.75
CA VAL A 643 3.55 -39.27 -13.30
C VAL A 643 4.01 -39.57 -14.71
N TRP A 644 3.93 -38.57 -15.58
CA TRP A 644 4.46 -38.60 -16.92
C TRP A 644 5.12 -37.28 -17.29
N LEU A 645 6.43 -37.27 -17.41
CA LEU A 645 7.17 -36.13 -17.92
C LEU A 645 7.19 -36.16 -19.45
N HIS A 646 7.17 -34.99 -20.09
CA HIS A 646 7.31 -34.90 -21.53
C HIS A 646 8.78 -35.12 -21.95
N GLU A 647 9.35 -36.30 -21.64
CA GLU A 647 10.76 -36.66 -21.73
C GLU A 647 10.96 -38.02 -22.44
N ASP A 648 12.10 -38.22 -23.11
CA ASP A 648 12.30 -39.30 -24.11
C ASP A 648 12.08 -40.74 -23.64
N ASN A 649 12.28 -41.02 -22.34
CA ASN A 649 12.23 -42.37 -21.79
C ASN A 649 10.86 -42.74 -21.20
N ASP A 650 9.88 -41.84 -21.28
CA ASP A 650 8.60 -42.07 -20.65
C ASP A 650 7.68 -42.94 -21.52
N GLU A 651 7.10 -43.98 -20.91
CA GLU A 651 6.11 -44.82 -21.60
C GLU A 651 4.86 -44.00 -21.95
N PRO A 652 4.31 -44.16 -23.17
CA PRO A 652 3.19 -43.33 -23.54
C PRO A 652 1.87 -43.76 -22.89
N ALA A 653 1.41 -42.99 -21.90
CA ALA A 653 0.09 -43.08 -21.29
C ALA A 653 -1.03 -42.74 -22.30
N PRO A 654 -2.24 -43.30 -22.15
CA PRO A 654 -3.34 -43.11 -23.10
C PRO A 654 -3.77 -41.65 -23.32
N GLU A 655 -3.60 -40.81 -22.31
CA GLU A 655 -3.93 -39.38 -22.30
C GLU A 655 -2.93 -38.53 -23.10
N GLN A 656 -1.78 -39.11 -23.45
CA GLN A 656 -0.74 -38.51 -24.30
C GLN A 656 -1.08 -38.53 -25.78
N GLN A 657 -2.30 -38.93 -26.14
CA GLN A 657 -2.82 -38.75 -27.49
C GLN A 657 -3.35 -37.33 -27.73
N ASN A 658 -3.01 -36.38 -26.85
CA ASN A 658 -3.54 -35.03 -26.85
C ASN A 658 -2.51 -34.02 -27.37
N TYR A 659 -3.00 -33.02 -28.09
CA TYR A 659 -2.19 -31.98 -28.71
C TYR A 659 -2.07 -30.77 -27.77
N ASN A 660 -1.80 -30.98 -26.48
CA ASN A 660 -1.74 -29.87 -25.53
C ASN A 660 -0.45 -29.06 -25.72
N ILE A 661 -0.51 -27.76 -25.43
CA ILE A 661 0.71 -26.94 -25.36
C ILE A 661 1.32 -27.02 -23.95
N ALA A 662 2.62 -26.74 -23.85
CA ALA A 662 3.25 -26.40 -22.59
C ALA A 662 2.79 -24.99 -22.16
N HIS A 663 1.88 -24.90 -21.20
CA HIS A 663 1.37 -23.63 -20.64
C HIS A 663 1.97 -23.35 -19.26
N GLY A 664 2.33 -22.10 -18.99
CA GLY A 664 2.87 -21.70 -17.68
C GLY A 664 4.23 -22.32 -17.36
N SER A 665 5.09 -22.55 -18.36
CA SER A 665 6.28 -23.40 -18.26
C SER A 665 7.49 -22.81 -17.52
N GLN A 666 7.35 -21.72 -16.76
CA GLN A 666 8.49 -21.08 -16.10
C GLN A 666 9.18 -22.03 -15.12
N GLY A 667 8.42 -22.74 -14.30
CA GLY A 667 8.91 -23.75 -13.37
C GLY A 667 9.58 -24.92 -14.09
N ASP A 668 9.04 -25.38 -15.22
CA ASP A 668 9.62 -26.46 -16.03
C ASP A 668 11.00 -26.09 -16.58
N VAL A 669 11.13 -24.88 -17.14
CA VAL A 669 12.42 -24.37 -17.65
C VAL A 669 13.42 -24.17 -16.52
N PHE A 670 12.95 -23.66 -15.38
CA PHE A 670 13.78 -23.45 -14.19
C PHE A 670 14.25 -24.79 -13.57
N ALA A 671 13.38 -25.80 -13.56
CA ALA A 671 13.73 -27.18 -13.18
C ALA A 671 14.58 -27.91 -14.25
N GLY A 672 14.55 -27.43 -15.50
CA GLY A 672 15.17 -28.10 -16.64
C GLY A 672 14.57 -29.48 -16.88
N ARG A 673 13.24 -29.53 -16.97
CA ARG A 673 12.39 -30.74 -17.09
C ARG A 673 11.37 -30.58 -18.22
N ASN A 674 10.63 -31.65 -18.53
CA ASN A 674 9.48 -31.64 -19.47
C ASN A 674 9.83 -31.21 -20.90
N ALA A 675 10.97 -31.66 -21.41
CA ALA A 675 11.36 -31.46 -22.81
C ALA A 675 11.75 -32.77 -23.50
N TRP A 676 11.27 -32.91 -24.75
CA TRP A 676 11.65 -34.01 -25.63
C TRP A 676 13.03 -33.82 -26.22
N PHE A 677 13.61 -34.92 -26.71
CA PHE A 677 14.88 -34.98 -27.43
C PHE A 677 16.10 -34.64 -26.57
N MET A 678 16.01 -34.91 -25.27
CA MET A 678 17.04 -34.57 -24.29
C MET A 678 17.81 -35.81 -23.79
N GLY A 679 17.31 -37.03 -24.03
CA GLY A 679 17.91 -38.27 -23.55
C GLY A 679 18.25 -38.23 -22.06
N ASN A 680 19.49 -38.58 -21.71
CA ASN A 680 19.96 -38.59 -20.31
C ASN A 680 20.46 -37.22 -19.82
N GLN A 681 20.19 -36.12 -20.54
CA GLN A 681 20.62 -34.79 -20.12
C GLN A 681 19.75 -34.22 -18.98
N LEU A 682 18.52 -34.71 -18.79
CA LEU A 682 17.58 -34.20 -17.79
C LEU A 682 17.79 -34.85 -16.41
N PRO A 683 17.61 -34.10 -15.30
CA PRO A 683 17.28 -32.69 -15.26
C PRO A 683 18.48 -31.79 -15.58
N MET A 684 18.22 -30.68 -16.27
CA MET A 684 19.20 -29.60 -16.45
C MET A 684 18.84 -28.42 -15.55
N VAL A 685 18.74 -28.61 -14.23
CA VAL A 685 18.28 -27.58 -13.27
C VAL A 685 19.03 -26.26 -13.47
N ALA A 686 18.29 -25.15 -13.46
CA ALA A 686 18.85 -23.83 -13.60
C ALA A 686 19.85 -23.53 -12.48
N LYS A 687 20.98 -22.91 -12.82
CA LYS A 687 21.92 -22.41 -11.80
C LYS A 687 21.32 -21.30 -10.94
N HIS A 688 20.30 -20.61 -11.42
CA HIS A 688 19.58 -19.61 -10.63
C HIS A 688 18.59 -20.22 -9.64
N ALA A 689 18.29 -21.52 -9.73
CA ALA A 689 17.40 -22.20 -8.78
C ALA A 689 17.98 -22.35 -7.38
N VAL A 690 19.30 -22.16 -7.22
CA VAL A 690 19.98 -22.21 -5.91
C VAL A 690 20.09 -20.83 -5.24
N ILE A 691 19.54 -19.78 -5.85
CA ILE A 691 19.43 -18.47 -5.21
C ILE A 691 18.29 -18.52 -4.20
N ASP A 692 18.55 -18.11 -2.96
CA ASP A 692 17.53 -18.00 -1.90
C ASP A 692 16.27 -17.29 -2.41
N ASP A 693 15.09 -17.83 -2.10
CA ASP A 693 13.77 -17.36 -2.56
C ASP A 693 13.54 -17.38 -4.09
N SER A 694 14.49 -17.89 -4.88
CA SER A 694 14.41 -18.10 -6.33
C SER A 694 13.71 -16.98 -7.12
N CYS A 695 12.48 -17.20 -7.58
CA CYS A 695 11.68 -16.25 -8.34
C CYS A 695 11.48 -14.92 -7.59
N VAL A 696 11.22 -14.97 -6.29
CA VAL A 696 10.92 -13.77 -5.47
C VAL A 696 12.16 -12.89 -5.34
N LYS A 697 13.36 -13.47 -5.27
CA LYS A 697 14.61 -12.70 -5.18
C LYS A 697 14.80 -11.79 -6.39
N CYS A 698 14.66 -12.34 -7.61
CA CYS A 698 14.84 -11.58 -8.84
C CYS A 698 13.64 -10.67 -9.13
N HIS A 699 12.42 -11.21 -9.07
CA HIS A 699 11.25 -10.50 -9.54
C HIS A 699 10.68 -9.50 -8.52
N GLN A 700 10.97 -9.66 -7.21
CA GLN A 700 10.50 -8.73 -6.18
C GLN A 700 11.63 -7.95 -5.48
N LEU A 701 12.67 -8.63 -4.98
CA LEU A 701 13.66 -7.98 -4.11
C LEU A 701 14.69 -7.17 -4.90
N TYR A 702 15.18 -7.70 -6.01
CA TYR A 702 16.20 -7.06 -6.84
C TYR A 702 15.66 -6.40 -8.10
N ASN A 703 14.34 -6.38 -8.27
CA ASN A 703 13.72 -5.76 -9.44
C ASN A 703 14.06 -4.25 -9.49
N PRO A 704 14.77 -3.79 -10.53
CA PRO A 704 15.27 -2.42 -10.63
C PRO A 704 14.19 -1.41 -11.03
N THR A 705 12.97 -1.88 -11.35
CA THR A 705 11.92 -1.03 -11.91
C THR A 705 11.44 0.04 -10.96
N ILE A 706 11.58 -0.19 -9.65
CA ILE A 706 11.04 0.70 -8.65
C ILE A 706 12.17 1.17 -7.75
N LYS A 707 12.65 2.37 -8.06
CA LYS A 707 13.30 3.19 -7.04
C LYS A 707 12.18 3.72 -6.16
N ASP A 708 12.22 3.41 -4.87
CA ASP A 708 12.46 4.51 -3.96
C ASP A 708 13.11 4.09 -2.66
N THR A 709 13.93 5.06 -2.22
CA THR A 709 14.28 5.38 -0.86
C THR A 709 13.41 4.67 0.16
N PRO A 710 14.00 3.88 1.06
CA PRO A 710 13.24 3.12 2.01
C PRO A 710 12.49 4.09 2.92
N ALA A 711 11.16 4.08 2.87
CA ALA A 711 10.39 4.51 4.01
C ALA A 711 10.87 3.62 5.18
N PHE A 712 11.54 4.23 6.17
CA PHE A 712 12.08 3.55 7.35
C PHE A 712 13.27 2.58 7.12
N GLY A 713 14.11 2.77 6.10
CA GLY A 713 15.40 2.07 6.00
C GLY A 713 15.42 0.61 5.54
N LYS A 714 14.29 0.00 5.12
CA LYS A 714 14.24 -1.38 4.57
C LYS A 714 13.96 -1.40 3.05
N LEU A 715 14.68 -2.25 2.30
CA LEU A 715 14.45 -2.48 0.86
C LEU A 715 12.97 -2.84 0.61
N THR A 716 12.29 -2.11 -0.27
CA THR A 716 10.90 -2.39 -0.66
C THR A 716 10.85 -3.49 -1.71
N ARG A 717 10.21 -4.62 -1.40
CA ARG A 717 9.89 -5.66 -2.39
C ARG A 717 8.82 -5.16 -3.35
N THR A 718 9.06 -5.24 -4.66
CA THR A 718 8.03 -4.89 -5.65
C THR A 718 7.00 -6.02 -5.81
N HIS A 719 5.76 -5.68 -6.15
CA HIS A 719 4.78 -6.65 -6.68
C HIS A 719 4.58 -6.49 -8.20
N GLN A 720 5.55 -5.85 -8.86
CA GLN A 720 5.75 -5.94 -10.29
C GLN A 720 6.54 -7.21 -10.58
N PHE A 721 5.88 -8.27 -11.02
CA PHE A 721 6.52 -9.58 -11.20
C PHE A 721 7.23 -9.75 -12.55
N TRP A 722 7.36 -8.69 -13.36
CA TRP A 722 8.22 -8.68 -14.55
C TRP A 722 9.36 -7.67 -14.38
N ILE A 723 10.44 -7.92 -15.11
CA ILE A 723 11.59 -7.03 -15.20
C ILE A 723 11.47 -6.25 -16.50
N ASP A 724 11.59 -4.93 -16.45
CA ASP A 724 11.60 -4.11 -17.66
C ASP A 724 12.83 -4.43 -18.51
N ALA A 725 12.64 -4.55 -19.83
CA ALA A 725 13.70 -4.97 -20.74
C ALA A 725 14.93 -4.04 -20.72
N ASP A 726 14.72 -2.73 -20.53
CA ASP A 726 15.78 -1.72 -20.44
C ASP A 726 16.53 -1.74 -19.10
N LYS A 727 16.02 -2.48 -18.10
CA LYS A 727 16.63 -2.62 -16.77
C LYS A 727 17.20 -4.01 -16.51
N LEU A 728 17.11 -4.93 -17.47
CA LEU A 728 17.61 -6.30 -17.30
C LEU A 728 19.11 -6.35 -16.95
N ASP A 729 19.93 -5.49 -17.55
CA ASP A 729 21.36 -5.41 -17.19
C ASP A 729 21.57 -4.97 -15.74
N GLN A 730 20.74 -4.05 -15.23
CA GLN A 730 20.79 -3.62 -13.83
C GLN A 730 20.45 -4.78 -12.88
N GLN A 731 19.46 -5.59 -13.26
CA GLN A 731 19.09 -6.80 -12.53
C GLN A 731 20.25 -7.81 -12.45
N CYS A 732 20.92 -8.08 -13.58
CA CYS A 732 22.05 -9.01 -13.61
C CYS A 732 23.25 -8.48 -12.81
N ASN A 733 23.48 -7.15 -12.81
CA ASN A 733 24.58 -6.52 -12.12
C ASN A 733 24.55 -6.67 -10.59
N TYR A 734 23.42 -7.06 -9.98
CA TYR A 734 23.36 -7.39 -8.55
C TYR A 734 24.22 -8.61 -8.19
N CYS A 735 24.43 -9.55 -9.12
CA CYS A 735 25.21 -10.79 -8.89
C CYS A 735 26.37 -10.99 -9.89
N HIS A 736 26.33 -10.32 -11.06
CA HIS A 736 27.32 -10.43 -12.13
C HIS A 736 28.10 -9.13 -12.42
N GLY A 737 28.00 -8.12 -11.55
CA GLY A 737 28.71 -6.86 -11.71
C GLY A 737 30.21 -6.93 -11.38
N SER A 738 31.02 -6.13 -12.06
CA SER A 738 32.48 -6.03 -11.83
C SER A 738 32.88 -5.45 -10.46
N SER A 739 31.92 -4.88 -9.73
CA SER A 739 32.08 -4.27 -8.41
C SER A 739 31.65 -5.17 -7.24
N ILE A 740 31.22 -6.41 -7.51
CA ILE A 740 30.85 -7.36 -6.46
C ILE A 740 32.14 -7.94 -5.88
N ASP A 741 32.36 -7.74 -4.58
CA ASP A 741 33.50 -8.36 -3.90
C ASP A 741 33.29 -9.88 -3.89
N PRO A 742 34.25 -10.68 -4.39
CA PRO A 742 34.15 -12.14 -4.42
C PRO A 742 34.04 -12.78 -3.04
N ASN A 743 34.21 -12.02 -1.94
CA ASN A 743 34.01 -12.45 -0.56
C ASN A 743 32.74 -11.88 0.09
N THR A 744 31.96 -11.04 -0.60
CA THR A 744 30.67 -10.61 -0.09
C THR A 744 29.74 -11.82 -0.12
N PRO A 745 29.17 -12.24 1.02
CA PRO A 745 28.12 -13.24 1.03
C PRO A 745 26.94 -12.65 0.26
N VAL A 746 26.75 -13.11 -0.97
CA VAL A 746 25.40 -13.17 -1.52
C VAL A 746 24.80 -14.34 -0.76
N ASP A 747 23.89 -14.07 0.18
CA ASP A 747 23.30 -15.11 1.04
C ASP A 747 22.90 -16.33 0.19
N GLY A 748 23.41 -17.51 0.58
CA GLY A 748 22.99 -18.81 0.04
C GLY A 748 23.92 -19.59 -0.90
N VAL A 749 25.09 -19.08 -1.35
CA VAL A 749 25.81 -19.78 -2.45
C VAL A 749 27.29 -20.11 -2.16
N GLU A 750 27.63 -21.41 -2.05
CA GLU A 750 28.95 -21.92 -2.42
C GLU A 750 29.10 -21.81 -3.95
N HIS A 751 29.73 -20.73 -4.42
CA HIS A 751 29.85 -20.41 -5.84
C HIS A 751 30.84 -21.33 -6.58
N ASN A 752 30.38 -21.92 -7.70
CA ASN A 752 31.23 -22.53 -8.74
C ASN A 752 31.16 -21.75 -10.08
N SER A 753 30.77 -20.47 -10.04
CA SER A 753 30.97 -19.51 -11.14
C SER A 753 31.80 -18.33 -10.63
N VAL A 754 32.70 -17.83 -11.48
CA VAL A 754 33.65 -16.76 -11.17
C VAL A 754 32.87 -15.44 -10.94
N PRO A 755 32.87 -14.85 -9.73
CA PRO A 755 32.32 -13.52 -9.52
C PRO A 755 33.12 -12.46 -10.32
N GLY A 756 32.44 -11.47 -10.90
CA GLY A 756 33.08 -10.30 -11.51
C GLY A 756 33.20 -10.26 -13.04
N GLU A 757 32.61 -11.20 -13.78
CA GLU A 757 32.44 -11.09 -15.23
C GLU A 757 31.07 -10.53 -15.58
N ALA A 758 31.06 -9.36 -16.24
CA ALA A 758 29.84 -8.74 -16.73
C ALA A 758 29.11 -9.68 -17.70
N VAL A 759 27.82 -9.92 -17.44
CA VAL A 759 26.94 -10.71 -18.31
C VAL A 759 26.22 -9.77 -19.26
N ASP A 760 26.26 -10.08 -20.56
CA ASP A 760 25.46 -9.40 -21.59
C ASP A 760 24.10 -10.10 -21.72
N ALA A 761 23.12 -9.64 -20.94
CA ALA A 761 21.79 -10.23 -20.92
C ALA A 761 21.08 -10.07 -22.28
N GLY A 762 21.34 -8.96 -22.99
CA GLY A 762 20.83 -8.72 -24.34
C GLY A 762 21.33 -9.74 -25.37
N ALA A 763 22.60 -10.13 -25.30
CA ALA A 763 23.13 -11.18 -26.18
C ALA A 763 22.52 -12.55 -25.90
N ILE A 764 22.25 -12.86 -24.62
CA ILE A 764 21.59 -14.11 -24.21
C ILE A 764 20.17 -14.19 -24.79
N THR A 765 19.36 -13.16 -24.51
CA THR A 765 17.98 -13.12 -24.96
C THR A 765 17.88 -13.12 -26.49
N ALA A 766 18.74 -12.37 -27.18
CA ALA A 766 18.81 -12.37 -28.63
C ALA A 766 19.20 -13.74 -29.21
N SER A 767 20.14 -14.45 -28.58
CA SER A 767 20.56 -15.79 -29.03
C SER A 767 19.42 -16.80 -28.95
N VAL A 768 18.65 -16.79 -27.87
CA VAL A 768 17.55 -17.74 -27.67
C VAL A 768 16.35 -17.36 -28.54
N ALA A 769 16.03 -16.07 -28.66
CA ALA A 769 15.00 -15.57 -29.57
C ALA A 769 15.29 -15.98 -31.02
N ALA A 770 16.52 -15.78 -31.51
CA ALA A 770 16.91 -16.20 -32.86
C ALA A 770 16.82 -17.72 -33.06
N GLY A 771 17.15 -18.51 -32.03
CA GLY A 771 16.99 -19.96 -32.05
C GLY A 771 15.51 -20.38 -32.13
N LEU A 772 14.65 -19.74 -31.35
CA LEU A 772 13.19 -19.95 -31.39
C LEU A 772 12.59 -19.57 -32.74
N ASP A 773 13.00 -18.44 -33.31
CA ASP A 773 12.55 -18.00 -34.64
C ASP A 773 12.95 -19.02 -35.72
N ASN A 774 14.19 -19.52 -35.66
CA ASN A 774 14.64 -20.57 -36.58
C ASN A 774 13.84 -21.87 -36.43
N LEU A 775 13.57 -22.28 -35.18
CA LEU A 775 12.76 -23.46 -34.91
C LEU A 775 11.32 -23.27 -35.43
N ALA A 776 10.70 -22.12 -35.15
CA ALA A 776 9.37 -21.77 -35.61
C ALA A 776 9.29 -21.79 -37.15
N GLU A 777 10.24 -21.15 -37.84
CA GLU A 777 10.30 -21.13 -39.31
C GLU A 777 10.38 -22.54 -39.88
N LYS A 778 11.28 -23.38 -39.36
CA LYS A 778 11.41 -24.77 -39.83
C LYS A 778 10.13 -25.57 -39.59
N MET A 779 9.52 -25.42 -38.42
CA MET A 779 8.25 -26.08 -38.08
C MET A 779 7.13 -25.65 -39.02
N GLN A 780 7.03 -24.36 -39.29
CA GLN A 780 6.04 -23.80 -40.23
C GLN A 780 6.27 -24.33 -41.64
N ASN A 781 7.51 -24.41 -42.10
CA ASN A 781 7.86 -24.98 -43.41
C ASN A 781 7.51 -26.47 -43.52
N ALA A 782 7.80 -27.27 -42.49
CA ALA A 782 7.39 -28.68 -42.45
C ALA A 782 5.88 -28.83 -42.39
N ALA A 783 5.19 -27.96 -41.65
CA ALA A 783 3.74 -27.97 -41.58
C ALA A 783 3.10 -27.62 -42.94
N PHE A 784 3.61 -26.58 -43.60
CA PHE A 784 3.19 -26.20 -44.94
C PHE A 784 3.40 -27.34 -45.95
N SER A 785 4.60 -27.94 -45.97
CA SER A 785 4.92 -29.07 -46.84
C SER A 785 3.99 -30.27 -46.59
N ARG A 786 3.71 -30.57 -45.32
CA ARG A 786 2.81 -31.65 -44.93
C ARG A 786 1.37 -31.37 -45.37
N LEU A 787 0.83 -30.20 -45.07
CA LEU A 787 -0.56 -29.85 -45.37
C LEU A 787 -0.83 -29.75 -46.88
N THR A 788 0.11 -29.19 -47.65
CA THR A 788 0.01 -29.07 -49.11
C THR A 788 0.22 -30.39 -49.86
N SER A 789 0.68 -31.44 -49.16
CA SER A 789 0.79 -32.79 -49.73
C SER A 789 -0.56 -33.51 -49.87
N PHE A 790 -1.61 -33.00 -49.22
CA PHE A 790 -2.97 -33.56 -49.30
C PHE A 790 -3.80 -32.83 -50.35
N ASP A 791 -4.64 -33.57 -51.08
CA ASP A 791 -5.58 -32.98 -52.04
C ASP A 791 -6.61 -32.09 -51.33
N SER A 792 -7.13 -32.57 -50.20
CA SER A 792 -8.06 -31.81 -49.35
C SER A 792 -8.00 -32.25 -47.89
N LEU A 793 -8.28 -31.30 -47.00
CA LEU A 793 -8.23 -31.45 -45.56
C LEU A 793 -9.61 -31.19 -44.99
N VAL A 794 -10.06 -32.06 -44.07
CA VAL A 794 -11.25 -31.84 -43.27
C VAL A 794 -10.85 -31.13 -41.99
N ILE A 795 -11.61 -30.07 -41.69
CA ILE A 795 -11.48 -29.27 -40.48
C ILE A 795 -12.75 -29.51 -39.68
N ASN A 796 -12.61 -30.23 -38.57
CA ASN A 796 -13.73 -30.70 -37.74
C ASN A 796 -14.35 -29.57 -36.89
N TYR A 797 -14.85 -28.54 -37.57
CA TYR A 797 -15.67 -27.42 -37.09
C TYR A 797 -16.95 -27.29 -37.96
N GLY A 798 -17.66 -28.41 -38.17
CA GLY A 798 -18.89 -28.44 -38.99
C GLY A 798 -18.69 -28.76 -40.47
N GLU A 799 -17.94 -29.82 -40.80
CA GLU A 799 -17.73 -30.35 -42.18
C GLU A 799 -17.12 -29.34 -43.19
N ALA A 800 -16.19 -28.49 -42.75
CA ALA A 800 -15.47 -27.61 -43.66
C ALA A 800 -14.29 -28.33 -44.31
N THR A 801 -14.18 -28.25 -45.64
CA THR A 801 -13.09 -28.83 -46.42
C THR A 801 -12.25 -27.73 -47.07
N VAL A 802 -10.94 -27.77 -46.85
CA VAL A 802 -9.98 -26.85 -47.47
C VAL A 802 -9.06 -27.65 -48.40
N ALA A 803 -8.87 -27.19 -49.63
CA ALA A 803 -7.93 -27.86 -50.54
C ALA A 803 -6.49 -27.53 -50.12
N GLY A 804 -5.61 -28.54 -50.05
CA GLY A 804 -4.25 -28.36 -49.53
C GLY A 804 -3.44 -27.34 -50.35
N ASN A 805 -3.64 -27.32 -51.67
CA ASN A 805 -3.01 -26.38 -52.59
C ASN A 805 -3.47 -24.91 -52.44
N GLN A 806 -4.53 -24.64 -51.67
CA GLN A 806 -4.99 -23.28 -51.39
C GLN A 806 -4.23 -22.64 -50.23
N ILE A 807 -3.51 -23.41 -49.41
CA ILE A 807 -2.73 -22.87 -48.29
C ILE A 807 -1.51 -22.15 -48.86
N SER A 808 -1.31 -20.89 -48.44
CA SER A 808 -0.19 -20.04 -48.86
C SER A 808 0.83 -19.78 -47.75
N ALA A 809 0.42 -19.87 -46.49
CA ALA A 809 1.31 -19.78 -45.34
C ALA A 809 0.74 -20.56 -44.14
N VAL A 810 1.62 -20.93 -43.22
CA VAL A 810 1.28 -21.61 -41.97
C VAL A 810 2.06 -20.96 -40.84
N ALA A 811 1.41 -20.67 -39.72
CA ALA A 811 2.05 -20.26 -38.47
C ALA A 811 1.63 -21.20 -37.33
N LEU A 812 2.50 -21.40 -36.33
CA LEU A 812 2.12 -22.10 -35.10
C LEU A 812 1.14 -21.24 -34.30
N ALA A 813 0.16 -21.86 -33.65
CA ALA A 813 -0.86 -21.17 -32.88
C ALA A 813 -1.24 -21.96 -31.61
N ASN A 814 -1.70 -21.24 -30.59
CA ASN A 814 -2.39 -21.81 -29.43
C ASN A 814 -3.90 -21.71 -29.67
N VAL A 815 -4.61 -22.84 -29.56
CA VAL A 815 -6.07 -22.93 -29.75
C VAL A 815 -6.67 -23.61 -28.52
N GLY A 816 -7.14 -22.81 -27.55
CA GLY A 816 -7.76 -23.35 -26.33
C GLY A 816 -6.86 -24.34 -25.59
N ASN A 817 -5.58 -23.97 -25.38
CA ASN A 817 -4.55 -24.80 -24.76
C ASN A 817 -4.09 -26.01 -25.60
N LYS A 818 -4.42 -26.02 -26.89
CA LYS A 818 -3.93 -27.02 -27.85
C LYS A 818 -2.98 -26.42 -28.87
N ILE A 819 -1.99 -27.22 -29.27
CA ILE A 819 -1.15 -27.00 -30.43
C ILE A 819 -2.06 -26.89 -31.64
N GLY A 820 -1.95 -25.79 -32.34
CA GLY A 820 -2.67 -25.52 -33.56
C GLY A 820 -1.83 -24.82 -34.60
N LEU A 821 -2.45 -24.60 -35.74
CA LEU A 821 -1.88 -23.93 -36.89
C LEU A 821 -2.83 -22.82 -37.32
N LYS A 822 -2.27 -21.63 -37.57
CA LYS A 822 -2.93 -20.57 -38.33
C LYS A 822 -2.58 -20.77 -39.80
N LEU A 823 -3.59 -21.02 -40.62
CA LEU A 823 -3.49 -21.24 -42.05
C LEU A 823 -3.89 -19.95 -42.77
N THR A 824 -3.03 -19.45 -43.65
CA THR A 824 -3.38 -18.39 -44.60
C THR A 824 -3.72 -19.02 -45.94
N LEU A 825 -4.81 -18.57 -46.55
CA LEU A 825 -5.33 -19.11 -47.80
C LEU A 825 -5.07 -18.15 -48.96
N SER A 826 -4.60 -18.68 -50.08
CA SER A 826 -4.42 -17.97 -51.36
C SER A 826 -5.75 -17.60 -52.04
N SER A 827 -6.86 -18.19 -51.60
CA SER A 827 -8.21 -17.88 -52.05
C SER A 827 -9.19 -18.09 -50.90
N PRO A 828 -10.23 -17.24 -50.74
CA PRO A 828 -11.17 -17.39 -49.64
C PRO A 828 -11.86 -18.76 -49.65
N ALA A 829 -11.96 -19.39 -48.48
CA ALA A 829 -12.74 -20.60 -48.27
C ALA A 829 -14.03 -20.26 -47.50
N VAL A 830 -15.12 -20.97 -47.77
CA VAL A 830 -16.37 -20.81 -47.03
C VAL A 830 -16.39 -21.82 -45.88
N ILE A 831 -16.37 -21.32 -44.65
CA ILE A 831 -16.37 -22.12 -43.43
C ILE A 831 -17.53 -21.64 -42.57
N GLY A 832 -18.45 -22.54 -42.19
CA GLY A 832 -19.62 -22.16 -41.39
C GLY A 832 -20.54 -21.11 -42.03
N GLY A 833 -20.45 -20.90 -43.35
CA GLY A 833 -21.20 -19.85 -44.07
C GLY A 833 -20.46 -18.51 -44.20
N GLU A 834 -19.28 -18.37 -43.60
CA GLU A 834 -18.45 -17.17 -43.69
C GLU A 834 -17.27 -17.38 -44.66
N SER A 835 -16.96 -16.35 -45.44
CA SER A 835 -15.81 -16.35 -46.34
C SER A 835 -14.56 -15.91 -45.58
N VAL A 836 -13.61 -16.82 -45.38
CA VAL A 836 -12.40 -16.58 -44.59
C VAL A 836 -11.13 -16.72 -45.43
N THR A 837 -10.14 -15.87 -45.14
CA THR A 837 -8.78 -15.93 -45.73
C THR A 837 -7.73 -16.43 -44.75
N GLU A 838 -8.08 -16.48 -43.47
CA GLU A 838 -7.25 -17.05 -42.41
C GLU A 838 -8.09 -17.97 -41.54
N LEU A 839 -7.49 -19.07 -41.10
CA LEU A 839 -8.15 -20.04 -40.24
C LEU A 839 -7.18 -20.55 -39.19
N THR A 840 -7.59 -20.52 -37.94
CA THR A 840 -6.82 -21.10 -36.84
C THR A 840 -7.49 -22.40 -36.40
N VAL A 841 -6.72 -23.49 -36.38
CA VAL A 841 -7.24 -24.84 -36.14
C VAL A 841 -6.28 -25.63 -35.25
N SER A 842 -6.81 -26.35 -34.27
CA SER A 842 -6.02 -27.26 -33.43
C SER A 842 -5.71 -28.55 -34.18
N LEU A 843 -4.55 -29.16 -33.90
CA LEU A 843 -4.09 -30.33 -34.64
C LEU A 843 -5.03 -31.55 -34.53
N ASP A 844 -5.78 -31.69 -33.43
CA ASP A 844 -6.81 -32.75 -33.26
C ASP A 844 -8.02 -32.60 -34.18
N LYS A 845 -8.17 -31.44 -34.83
CA LYS A 845 -9.29 -31.15 -35.73
C LYS A 845 -8.90 -31.22 -37.21
N LEU A 846 -7.65 -31.57 -37.52
CA LEU A 846 -7.13 -31.70 -38.87
C LEU A 846 -7.05 -33.18 -39.29
N ALA A 847 -7.81 -33.53 -40.33
CA ALA A 847 -7.78 -34.85 -40.92
C ALA A 847 -7.66 -34.78 -42.45
N ASP A 848 -7.11 -35.83 -43.06
CA ASP A 848 -7.18 -36.05 -44.50
C ASP A 848 -8.65 -36.30 -44.91
N ALA A 849 -9.14 -35.54 -45.89
CA ALA A 849 -10.51 -35.70 -46.36
C ALA A 849 -10.77 -37.04 -47.05
N ALA A 850 -9.74 -37.66 -47.64
CA ALA A 850 -9.89 -38.92 -48.36
C ALA A 850 -10.03 -40.13 -47.42
N THR A 851 -9.29 -40.13 -46.32
CA THR A 851 -9.18 -41.27 -45.40
C THR A 851 -9.83 -41.04 -44.04
N GLY A 852 -10.02 -39.79 -43.64
CA GLY A 852 -10.43 -39.40 -42.30
C GLY A 852 -9.33 -39.52 -41.25
N GLU A 853 -8.10 -39.88 -41.64
CA GLU A 853 -6.97 -40.04 -40.73
C GLU A 853 -6.40 -38.68 -40.29
N ALA A 854 -5.90 -38.62 -39.05
CA ALA A 854 -5.27 -37.40 -38.53
C ALA A 854 -4.02 -37.02 -39.33
N VAL A 855 -3.87 -35.73 -39.65
CA VAL A 855 -2.72 -35.22 -40.43
C VAL A 855 -1.40 -35.43 -39.68
N TYR A 856 -1.44 -35.18 -38.37
CA TYR A 856 -0.35 -35.38 -37.43
C TYR A 856 -0.78 -36.45 -36.43
N LEU A 857 0.13 -37.34 -36.06
CA LEU A 857 -0.13 -38.26 -34.94
C LEU A 857 0.32 -37.57 -33.64
N PRO A 858 -0.38 -37.79 -32.51
CA PRO A 858 -0.05 -37.14 -31.24
C PRO A 858 1.40 -37.36 -30.78
N ASN A 859 1.97 -38.54 -31.03
CA ASN A 859 3.34 -38.88 -30.65
C ASN A 859 4.39 -38.63 -31.76
N SER A 860 4.01 -37.93 -32.84
CA SER A 860 4.95 -37.62 -33.92
C SER A 860 6.03 -36.63 -33.47
N ASN A 861 7.19 -36.67 -34.11
CA ASN A 861 8.27 -35.70 -33.84
C ASN A 861 7.80 -34.25 -34.01
N PHE A 862 6.85 -34.00 -34.92
CA PHE A 862 6.28 -32.66 -35.09
C PHE A 862 5.55 -32.18 -33.84
N VAL A 863 4.69 -33.01 -33.24
CA VAL A 863 3.93 -32.64 -32.03
C VAL A 863 4.87 -32.49 -30.83
N LYS A 864 5.85 -33.38 -30.66
CA LYS A 864 6.90 -33.26 -29.64
C LYS A 864 7.73 -31.99 -29.81
N GLY A 865 8.08 -31.65 -31.04
CA GLY A 865 8.79 -30.40 -31.35
C GLY A 865 7.93 -29.17 -31.09
N ALA A 866 6.62 -29.23 -31.34
CA ALA A 866 5.69 -28.16 -31.04
C ALA A 866 5.57 -27.95 -29.52
N TRP A 867 5.51 -29.03 -28.74
CA TRP A 867 5.59 -28.97 -27.28
C TRP A 867 6.84 -28.22 -26.83
N ASN A 868 8.03 -28.63 -27.31
CA ASN A 868 9.30 -27.98 -26.97
C ASN A 868 9.34 -26.49 -27.38
N TYR A 869 8.78 -26.14 -28.54
CA TYR A 869 8.64 -24.76 -28.96
C TYR A 869 7.79 -23.96 -27.95
N PHE A 870 6.61 -24.44 -27.60
CA PHE A 870 5.74 -23.77 -26.63
C PHE A 870 6.34 -23.74 -25.22
N LEU A 871 7.11 -24.76 -24.82
CA LEU A 871 7.78 -24.81 -23.52
C LEU A 871 8.72 -23.62 -23.35
N ILE A 872 9.58 -23.36 -24.35
CA ILE A 872 10.55 -22.26 -24.29
C ILE A 872 9.89 -20.92 -24.64
N ASN A 873 8.92 -20.90 -25.56
CA ASN A 873 8.22 -19.67 -25.94
C ASN A 873 7.33 -19.12 -24.80
N ASN A 874 6.60 -20.00 -24.11
CA ASN A 874 5.66 -19.60 -23.07
C ASN A 874 6.32 -19.36 -21.70
N ASP A 875 7.58 -19.77 -21.53
CA ASP A 875 8.43 -19.38 -20.40
C ASP A 875 8.68 -17.86 -20.38
N ARG A 876 8.73 -17.23 -21.56
CA ARG A 876 8.88 -15.77 -21.77
C ARG A 876 10.16 -15.14 -21.19
N SER A 877 11.06 -15.91 -20.57
CA SER A 877 12.34 -15.39 -20.07
C SER A 877 13.40 -15.21 -21.16
N GLN A 878 13.13 -15.73 -22.37
CA GLN A 878 14.10 -15.78 -23.47
C GLN A 878 15.41 -16.46 -23.05
N GLY A 879 15.31 -17.49 -22.21
CA GLY A 879 16.44 -18.29 -21.73
C GLY A 879 17.18 -17.73 -20.53
N ILE A 880 16.74 -16.60 -19.95
CA ILE A 880 17.33 -16.07 -18.70
C ILE A 880 17.11 -17.02 -17.53
N HIS A 881 15.94 -17.68 -17.47
CA HIS A 881 15.68 -18.69 -16.44
C HIS A 881 16.67 -19.85 -16.53
N ASN A 882 16.98 -20.33 -17.74
CA ASN A 882 17.89 -21.46 -17.93
C ASN A 882 18.50 -21.56 -19.34
N LEU A 883 19.56 -20.81 -19.60
CA LEU A 883 20.14 -20.68 -20.95
C LEU A 883 20.58 -22.02 -21.55
N SER A 884 21.31 -22.83 -20.77
CA SER A 884 21.83 -24.12 -21.24
C SER A 884 20.72 -25.09 -21.62
N PHE A 885 19.64 -25.12 -20.85
CA PHE A 885 18.48 -25.94 -21.14
C PHE A 885 17.76 -25.44 -22.40
N SER A 886 17.43 -24.15 -22.47
CA SER A 886 16.72 -23.58 -23.63
C SER A 886 17.47 -23.80 -24.94
N GLN A 887 18.79 -23.59 -24.96
CA GLN A 887 19.61 -23.84 -26.16
C GLN A 887 19.65 -25.32 -26.54
N ALA A 888 19.77 -26.23 -25.56
CA ALA A 888 19.78 -27.66 -25.82
C ALA A 888 18.42 -28.13 -26.37
N VAL A 889 17.31 -27.69 -25.78
CA VAL A 889 15.95 -28.00 -26.25
C VAL A 889 15.75 -27.54 -27.70
N ILE A 890 16.12 -26.29 -28.03
CA ILE A 890 16.00 -25.75 -29.39
C ILE A 890 16.85 -26.58 -30.36
N ASN A 891 18.14 -26.78 -30.07
CA ASN A 891 19.07 -27.45 -30.97
C ASN A 891 18.69 -28.92 -31.20
N ASN A 892 18.33 -29.63 -30.15
CA ASN A 892 17.93 -31.04 -30.25
C ASN A 892 16.60 -31.18 -30.99
N THR A 893 15.64 -30.29 -30.77
CA THR A 893 14.38 -30.28 -31.51
C THR A 893 14.62 -30.05 -33.00
N VAL A 894 15.45 -29.08 -33.35
CA VAL A 894 15.81 -28.82 -34.75
C VAL A 894 16.45 -30.05 -35.40
N ALA A 895 17.32 -30.77 -34.69
CA ALA A 895 18.01 -31.95 -35.22
C ALA A 895 17.13 -33.20 -35.35
N GLN A 896 16.03 -33.29 -34.60
CA GLN A 896 15.14 -34.47 -34.60
C GLN A 896 13.89 -34.29 -35.48
N VAL A 897 13.47 -33.05 -35.73
CA VAL A 897 12.27 -32.75 -36.51
C VAL A 897 12.60 -32.49 -37.99
N PHE A 898 13.81 -32.00 -38.31
CA PHE A 898 14.26 -31.63 -39.66
C PHE A 898 15.62 -32.24 -39.99
#